data_AF-A0A452VNC9-F1
#
_entry.id   AF-A0A452VNC9-F1
#
_cell.length_a   1.000
_cell.length_b   1.000
_cell.length_c   1.000
_cell.angle_alpha   90.00
_cell.angle_beta   90.00
_cell.angle_gamma   90.00
#
_symmetry.space_group_name_H-M   'P 1'
#
loop_
_entity.id
_entity.type
_entity.pdbx_description
1 polymer ?
#
loop_
_entity_poly.entity_id
_entity_poly.type
_entity_poly.pdbx_seq_one_letter_code
_entity_poly.pdbx_strand_id
1 'polypeptide(L)'
;MNDLCILLSNLVIYCWEKRSSINRVLNCHFCRSPFLCFGDVRLGDSRTLPLVLDNPNDEITEVKISHFPAAEQGFSVSLRWFELQPKEKIVISVNWTPLKEGRVREIVTFLVNDVLKHQAILLGNAEEQKKKKRSLWDTINKKKMSASSIIQERYRANKKKALQHDALRTAATCIEADFQDMIIRKQIEGQHQAATIIQKHFKASKIRKHYLHLRAKVVFVQRRYRALTAARTQALICVQSSSRGLKVRREIQHRHLAATLIQSVYRMHRAKRDYQAKKTAVVVIQNYYKSHVRAKTEGKKFLAVQKSVLIIQAAFRGMRVRQKLRNLSEAHRAAIAKQSAFCPRRADTPRGAVPSAALRIPKRHRAALVACSQGAEYPQREAAVTTQKAFCEMVTRTWETQRRAALRIQSFLQMAVYRRRFVQQKRAAVTVQQYFRTWQTRRQFLAYRKAAVVLQNHHRAFLSAQHQRQVYLQMRSSVIIIQARTRGFIQKRKFQKIKDSTIKIQAVWRSYNARKYLHKVKAACKIQAWYRYWKARKEYLAVLKTVKIIQGCFCTKQERTRFLNVRASTIIIQRKWRATLAGRIAREHFLMMKRHRAARLIQANFRRYKGRQVFLQQKSAALTIQRYIRARKVGKCERIKYLELKKSTVVLQALVRGWLVRKRILEQKTKIRLLHFTAAAYYHLSALRIQRAYKLHMAVKNANKQVNSVICIQRWFRTKLQQKRFAQKYHSIVKSQHEVQECMSQQNRAASVIQKAVRRFLLRKKQEKFNNGISKIQALWRGYSWRKKNDCTKIKAIRLSLQLVNREIREENKLYKRTALALHYLLTYKHLSAILEALKHLEVVTRLSPLCCENMAQSGAVSKIFVLIRSCNRSVPCMEVIRYAVQVLLNVAKYEKTTAAVYDAENCVDTLLDLLQMYREKPGDKVPDKGGSIFTKTCCLLAVLLKTTNRASDVRSRSKVVDRIYSLYKLTVRKHKMNTERILYKQKMNSSISTPFIPETPVRTRIVSRLKPDWVLRRDRMEEITNPLQAIQMVMDTLGVPY
;
A
#
# COMPACT_ATOMS: atom_id res chain seq x y z
N MET A 1 10.92 27.81 3.66
CA MET A 1 9.45 27.99 3.71
C MET A 1 8.96 27.39 5.01
N ASN A 2 8.40 28.24 5.87
CA ASN A 2 7.70 27.91 7.12
C ASN A 2 8.57 27.48 8.31
N ASP A 3 9.55 28.31 8.64
CA ASP A 3 9.78 28.68 10.05
C ASP A 3 8.88 29.88 10.37
N LEU A 4 8.01 29.75 11.37
CA LEU A 4 7.28 30.81 12.10
C LEU A 4 6.24 30.16 13.03
N CYS A 5 6.70 29.43 14.04
CA CYS A 5 5.93 29.24 15.27
C CYS A 5 6.53 30.20 16.30
N ILE A 6 5.93 31.39 16.38
CA ILE A 6 6.33 32.42 17.33
C ILE A 6 6.17 31.85 18.74
N LEU A 7 7.23 31.92 19.55
CA LEU A 7 7.17 31.72 21.00
C LEU A 7 6.40 32.91 21.61
N LEU A 8 5.08 32.87 21.52
CA LEU A 8 4.22 33.85 22.18
C LEU A 8 4.25 33.59 23.70
N SER A 9 4.61 34.63 24.45
CA SER A 9 4.93 34.66 25.88
C SER A 9 3.82 34.09 26.77
N ASN A 10 4.07 32.94 27.38
CA ASN A 10 3.09 32.27 28.25
C ASN A 10 3.26 32.73 29.71
N LEU A 11 2.53 33.78 30.11
CA LEU A 11 2.32 34.12 31.53
C LEU A 11 1.41 33.06 32.17
N VAL A 12 1.85 32.46 33.29
CA VAL A 12 1.08 31.40 33.96
C VAL A 12 0.28 32.00 35.12
N ILE A 13 -1.04 31.81 35.08
CA ILE A 13 -1.99 32.37 36.06
C ILE A 13 -2.66 31.21 36.81
N TYR A 14 -2.57 31.18 38.15
CA TYR A 14 -3.21 30.15 38.97
C TYR A 14 -3.66 30.65 40.35
N CYS A 15 -4.68 29.99 40.90
CA CYS A 15 -5.26 30.32 42.21
C CYS A 15 -4.73 29.35 43.28
N TRP A 16 -4.43 29.84 44.48
CA TRP A 16 -3.92 29.03 45.58
C TRP A 16 -5.02 28.73 46.62
N GLU A 17 -5.90 27.77 46.31
CA GLU A 17 -6.97 27.37 47.23
C GLU A 17 -6.58 26.09 48.01
N LYS A 18 -6.59 26.18 49.35
CA LYS A 18 -5.94 25.21 50.25
C LYS A 18 -6.78 23.95 50.51
N ARG A 19 -7.21 23.24 49.44
CA ARG A 19 -7.68 21.84 49.48
C ARG A 19 -7.81 21.24 48.07
N SER A 20 -7.28 20.03 47.90
CA SER A 20 -7.25 19.20 46.68
C SER A 20 -6.02 19.37 45.79
N SER A 21 -5.13 18.38 45.87
CA SER A 21 -4.15 18.05 44.82
C SER A 21 -4.86 17.93 43.46
N ILE A 22 -4.17 18.31 42.37
CA ILE A 22 -4.65 18.42 40.98
C ILE A 22 -5.33 19.76 40.66
N ASN A 23 -4.49 20.77 40.33
CA ASN A 23 -4.71 21.71 39.22
C ASN A 23 -3.47 22.60 38.98
N ARG A 24 -2.35 22.00 38.54
CA ARG A 24 -1.33 22.75 37.77
C ARG A 24 -1.74 22.71 36.31
N VAL A 25 -2.46 23.74 35.87
CA VAL A 25 -2.78 23.95 34.45
C VAL A 25 -1.73 24.92 33.90
N LEU A 26 -0.83 24.44 33.03
CA LEU A 26 0.00 25.36 32.26
C LEU A 26 -0.93 26.19 31.38
N ASN A 27 -0.73 27.51 31.38
CA ASN A 27 -1.43 28.38 30.47
C ASN A 27 -0.86 28.17 29.07
N CYS A 28 -1.70 27.67 28.18
CA CYS A 28 -1.51 27.64 26.75
C CYS A 28 -2.68 28.41 26.13
N HIS A 29 -2.53 29.02 24.96
CA HIS A 29 -3.65 29.72 24.29
C HIS A 29 -4.90 28.87 24.00
N PHE A 30 -4.83 27.55 24.21
CA PHE A 30 -5.93 26.58 24.06
C PHE A 30 -6.41 25.96 25.38
N CYS A 31 -5.94 26.47 26.52
CA CYS A 31 -6.22 25.99 27.86
C CYS A 31 -7.41 26.76 28.49
N ARG A 32 -8.08 26.21 29.51
CA ARG A 32 -9.23 26.89 30.15
C ARG A 32 -8.75 28.00 31.09
N SER A 33 -9.37 29.17 30.99
CA SER A 33 -9.16 30.29 31.92
C SER A 33 -9.33 29.86 33.39
N PRO A 34 -8.40 30.23 34.29
CA PRO A 34 -8.55 29.99 35.72
C PRO A 34 -9.77 30.75 36.28
N PHE A 35 -10.33 30.22 37.37
CA PHE A 35 -11.44 30.86 38.09
C PHE A 35 -11.09 31.08 39.56
N LEU A 36 -11.56 32.19 40.12
CA LEU A 36 -11.42 32.60 41.52
C LEU A 36 -12.82 32.58 42.15
N CYS A 37 -13.02 31.79 43.21
CA CYS A 37 -14.34 31.55 43.79
C CYS A 37 -14.42 32.14 45.21
N PHE A 38 -15.16 33.24 45.36
CA PHE A 38 -15.40 33.89 46.65
C PHE A 38 -16.45 33.16 47.52
N GLY A 39 -17.14 32.16 46.96
CA GLY A 39 -18.19 31.41 47.66
C GLY A 39 -19.38 32.30 48.06
N ASP A 40 -20.02 31.95 49.17
CA ASP A 40 -21.11 32.71 49.76
C ASP A 40 -20.55 33.83 50.66
N VAL A 41 -20.89 35.09 50.35
CA VAL A 41 -20.47 36.30 51.06
C VAL A 41 -21.73 37.11 51.40
N ARG A 42 -21.79 37.76 52.57
CA ARG A 42 -22.97 38.54 52.96
C ARG A 42 -22.92 39.93 52.33
N LEU A 43 -24.08 40.52 52.08
CA LEU A 43 -24.17 41.92 51.65
C LEU A 43 -23.47 42.84 52.67
N GLY A 44 -22.47 43.59 52.20
CA GLY A 44 -21.63 44.48 53.02
C GLY A 44 -20.36 43.85 53.60
N ASP A 45 -20.22 42.52 53.67
CA ASP A 45 -18.98 41.87 54.12
C ASP A 45 -17.97 41.79 52.95
N SER A 46 -16.68 41.98 53.20
CA SER A 46 -15.62 41.90 52.17
C SER A 46 -14.81 40.60 52.25
N ARG A 47 -14.47 40.02 51.10
CA ARG A 47 -13.64 38.80 51.02
C ARG A 47 -12.52 38.95 50.00
N THR A 48 -11.28 38.86 50.47
CA THR A 48 -10.07 38.91 49.62
C THR A 48 -9.55 37.51 49.29
N LEU A 49 -9.15 37.28 48.04
CA LEU A 49 -8.48 36.05 47.58
C LEU A 49 -7.22 36.36 46.76
N PRO A 50 -6.13 35.57 46.93
CA PRO A 50 -4.90 35.73 46.18
C PRO A 50 -4.96 35.07 44.79
N LEU A 51 -4.53 35.82 43.78
CA LEU A 51 -4.28 35.36 42.41
C LEU A 51 -2.78 35.38 42.14
N VAL A 52 -2.19 34.23 41.78
CA VAL A 52 -0.75 34.11 41.54
C VAL A 52 -0.46 34.23 40.05
N LEU A 53 0.53 35.06 39.72
CA LEU A 53 1.08 35.23 38.37
C LEU A 53 2.55 34.84 38.40
N ASP A 54 2.96 34.07 37.39
CA ASP A 54 4.25 33.39 37.33
C ASP A 54 4.83 33.61 35.93
N ASN A 55 6.03 34.20 35.84
CA ASN A 55 6.75 34.40 34.58
C ASN A 55 7.77 33.27 34.38
N PRO A 56 7.44 32.19 33.64
CA PRO A 56 8.36 31.08 33.42
C PRO A 56 9.43 31.37 32.36
N ASN A 57 9.39 32.54 31.68
CA ASN A 57 10.32 32.88 30.62
C ASN A 57 11.62 33.47 31.20
N ASP A 58 12.69 33.43 30.42
CA ASP A 58 13.98 34.02 30.75
C ASP A 58 14.07 35.55 30.45
N GLU A 59 12.94 36.15 30.06
CA GLU A 59 12.81 37.57 29.69
C GLU A 59 11.87 38.32 30.65
N ILE A 60 12.17 39.59 30.90
CA ILE A 60 11.32 40.49 31.71
C ILE A 60 9.97 40.67 31.00
N THR A 61 8.88 40.64 31.77
CA THR A 61 7.52 40.62 31.23
C THR A 61 6.65 41.69 31.90
N GLU A 62 6.23 42.69 31.14
CA GLU A 62 5.31 43.74 31.58
C GLU A 62 3.86 43.23 31.53
N VAL A 63 3.10 43.40 32.63
CA VAL A 63 1.71 42.93 32.73
C VAL A 63 0.77 44.06 33.16
N LYS A 64 -0.22 44.35 32.30
CA LYS A 64 -1.22 45.41 32.50
C LYS A 64 -2.64 44.82 32.63
N ILE A 65 -3.45 45.24 33.60
CA ILE A 65 -4.87 44.85 33.65
C ILE A 65 -5.67 45.75 32.70
N SER A 66 -5.99 45.22 31.52
CA SER A 66 -6.72 45.91 30.44
C SER A 66 -8.23 46.02 30.66
N HIS A 67 -8.81 45.06 31.37
CA HIS A 67 -10.23 45.07 31.72
C HIS A 67 -10.40 44.47 33.11
N PHE A 68 -11.09 45.22 33.97
CA PHE A 68 -11.46 44.83 35.32
C PHE A 68 -12.94 45.20 35.53
N PRO A 69 -13.72 44.44 36.32
CA PRO A 69 -15.13 44.71 36.55
C PRO A 69 -15.40 46.09 37.16
N ALA A 70 -16.56 46.66 36.89
CA ALA A 70 -16.94 47.99 37.39
C ALA A 70 -17.07 48.01 38.92
N ALA A 71 -16.70 49.13 39.55
CA ALA A 71 -16.72 49.29 41.01
C ALA A 71 -18.12 49.05 41.63
N GLU A 72 -19.19 49.33 40.89
CA GLU A 72 -20.59 49.06 41.28
C GLU A 72 -20.90 47.57 41.54
N GLN A 73 -20.06 46.65 41.08
CA GLN A 73 -20.18 45.22 41.35
C GLN A 73 -19.39 44.75 42.59
N GLY A 74 -18.68 45.68 43.25
CA GLY A 74 -17.99 45.44 44.52
C GLY A 74 -16.60 44.82 44.41
N PHE A 75 -16.00 44.72 43.23
CA PHE A 75 -14.65 44.17 43.07
C PHE A 75 -13.56 45.26 43.15
N SER A 76 -12.44 44.93 43.79
CA SER A 76 -11.21 45.74 43.76
C SER A 76 -9.96 44.86 43.70
N VAL A 77 -8.82 45.45 43.32
CA VAL A 77 -7.55 44.74 43.08
C VAL A 77 -6.37 45.60 43.54
N SER A 78 -5.38 44.97 44.17
CA SER A 78 -4.26 45.68 44.81
C SER A 78 -3.26 46.32 43.83
N LEU A 79 -3.08 45.72 42.65
CA LEU A 79 -2.14 46.17 41.61
C LEU A 79 -2.79 46.05 40.23
N ARG A 80 -2.63 47.07 39.39
CA ARG A 80 -3.15 47.10 38.00
C ARG A 80 -2.08 47.05 36.91
N TRP A 81 -0.83 47.36 37.27
CA TRP A 81 0.35 47.36 36.41
C TRP A 81 1.55 46.94 37.26
N PHE A 82 2.43 46.11 36.71
CA PHE A 82 3.70 45.68 37.30
C PHE A 82 4.55 44.97 36.24
N GLU A 83 5.86 44.92 36.49
CA GLU A 83 6.85 44.26 35.66
C GLU A 83 7.36 43.01 36.39
N LEU A 84 7.36 41.86 35.72
CA LEU A 84 7.77 40.56 36.27
C LEU A 84 9.17 40.18 35.77
N GLN A 85 10.11 39.98 36.70
CA GLN A 85 11.44 39.49 36.38
C GLN A 85 11.42 38.01 35.93
N PRO A 86 12.48 37.53 35.26
CA PRO A 86 12.58 36.13 34.85
C PRO A 86 12.43 35.16 36.03
N LYS A 87 11.54 34.17 35.91
CA LYS A 87 11.23 33.15 36.93
C LYS A 87 10.63 33.70 38.24
N GLU A 88 10.23 34.97 38.27
CA GLU A 88 9.57 35.60 39.41
C GLU A 88 8.08 35.24 39.50
N LYS A 89 7.54 35.29 40.72
CA LYS A 89 6.12 35.04 41.02
C LYS A 89 5.58 36.17 41.89
N ILE A 90 4.55 36.85 41.40
CA ILE A 90 3.83 37.88 42.15
C ILE A 90 2.43 37.39 42.55
N VAL A 91 1.93 37.86 43.69
CA VAL A 91 0.60 37.53 44.20
C VAL A 91 -0.22 38.81 44.28
N ILE A 92 -1.30 38.87 43.51
CA ILE A 92 -2.24 40.00 43.52
C ILE A 92 -3.44 39.64 44.38
N SER A 93 -3.84 40.55 45.26
CA SER A 93 -5.04 40.40 46.07
C SER A 93 -6.24 40.97 45.34
N VAL A 94 -7.25 40.14 45.09
CA VAL A 94 -8.56 40.55 44.55
C VAL A 94 -9.58 40.51 45.68
N ASN A 95 -10.24 41.63 45.97
CA ASN A 95 -11.27 41.74 47.00
C ASN A 95 -12.67 41.84 46.35
N TRP A 96 -13.67 41.29 47.03
CA TRP A 96 -15.08 41.40 46.65
C TRP A 96 -15.97 41.73 47.85
N THR A 97 -16.75 42.80 47.72
CA THR A 97 -17.73 43.28 48.71
C THR A 97 -19.09 43.42 48.00
N PRO A 98 -20.00 42.43 48.07
CA PRO A 98 -21.23 42.46 47.29
C PRO A 98 -22.20 43.55 47.74
N LEU A 99 -22.63 44.37 46.76
CA LEU A 99 -23.60 45.47 46.94
C LEU A 99 -25.04 45.09 46.55
N LYS A 100 -25.25 43.95 45.87
CA LYS A 100 -26.55 43.46 45.37
C LYS A 100 -26.64 41.94 45.56
N GLU A 101 -27.83 41.42 45.87
CA GLU A 101 -28.07 39.99 46.11
C GLU A 101 -27.90 39.16 44.83
N GLY A 102 -27.44 37.92 44.96
CA GLY A 102 -27.42 36.92 43.89
C GLY A 102 -26.02 36.46 43.45
N ARG A 103 -25.99 35.74 42.33
CA ARG A 103 -24.77 35.11 41.79
C ARG A 103 -24.10 36.00 40.77
N VAL A 104 -22.83 36.32 41.00
CA VAL A 104 -22.01 37.18 40.14
C VAL A 104 -20.96 36.33 39.43
N ARG A 105 -20.77 36.61 38.12
CA ARG A 105 -19.72 36.00 37.30
C ARG A 105 -19.12 37.06 36.38
N GLU A 106 -17.85 37.38 36.60
CA GLU A 106 -17.15 38.45 35.91
C GLU A 106 -15.79 37.99 35.37
N ILE A 107 -15.12 38.82 34.56
CA ILE A 107 -13.86 38.48 33.88
C ILE A 107 -12.82 39.60 34.04
N VAL A 108 -11.61 39.22 34.45
CA VAL A 108 -10.41 40.10 34.45
C VAL A 108 -9.55 39.73 33.24
N THR A 109 -9.09 40.73 32.47
CA THR A 109 -8.23 40.53 31.29
C THR A 109 -6.89 41.22 31.45
N PHE A 110 -5.81 40.44 31.44
CA PHE A 110 -4.42 40.87 31.51
C PHE A 110 -3.84 40.99 30.09
N LEU A 111 -3.20 42.11 29.78
CA LEU A 111 -2.29 42.29 28.65
C LEU A 111 -0.87 41.98 29.11
N VAL A 112 -0.13 41.28 28.27
CA VAL A 112 1.27 40.90 28.50
C VAL A 112 2.10 41.45 27.33
N ASN A 113 3.09 42.30 27.65
CA ASN A 113 3.87 43.10 26.71
C ASN A 113 2.99 43.77 25.63
N ASP A 114 1.84 44.33 26.05
CA ASP A 114 0.76 44.94 25.25
C ASP A 114 0.17 44.11 24.07
N VAL A 115 0.61 42.87 23.86
CA VAL A 115 0.21 42.02 22.73
C VAL A 115 -0.69 40.85 23.14
N LEU A 116 -0.41 40.16 24.25
CA LEU A 116 -1.09 38.91 24.60
C LEU A 116 -2.14 39.05 25.69
N LYS A 117 -3.38 38.65 25.37
CA LYS A 117 -4.54 38.71 26.28
C LYS A 117 -4.74 37.40 27.02
N HIS A 118 -4.60 37.44 28.34
CA HIS A 118 -4.91 36.35 29.27
C HIS A 118 -6.16 36.70 30.10
N GLN A 119 -6.98 35.71 30.48
CA GLN A 119 -8.25 35.93 31.18
C GLN A 119 -8.38 35.07 32.44
N ALA A 120 -8.94 35.66 33.50
CA ALA A 120 -9.36 34.96 34.72
C ALA A 120 -10.84 35.27 35.03
N ILE A 121 -11.58 34.31 35.57
CA ILE A 121 -13.03 34.42 35.85
C ILE A 121 -13.25 34.59 37.36
N LEU A 122 -13.98 35.62 37.78
CA LEU A 122 -14.40 35.82 39.17
C LEU A 122 -15.80 35.23 39.38
N LEU A 123 -16.02 34.53 40.48
CA LEU A 123 -17.30 33.88 40.84
C LEU A 123 -17.64 34.12 42.30
N GLY A 124 -18.88 34.53 42.60
CA GLY A 124 -19.37 34.73 43.97
C GLY A 124 -20.89 34.64 44.09
N ASN A 125 -21.39 34.46 45.31
CA ASN A 125 -22.81 34.42 45.64
C ASN A 125 -23.07 35.33 46.86
N ALA A 126 -24.04 36.23 46.75
CA ALA A 126 -24.37 37.20 47.81
C ALA A 126 -25.67 36.80 48.53
N GLU A 127 -25.62 36.65 49.86
CA GLU A 127 -26.77 36.25 50.71
C GLU A 127 -27.25 37.35 51.67
N GLU A 128 -28.57 37.42 51.90
CA GLU A 128 -29.24 38.35 52.84
C GLU A 128 -29.52 37.74 54.23
N GLN A 129 -29.52 38.55 55.29
CA GLN A 129 -29.90 38.10 56.64
C GLN A 129 -31.42 37.87 56.79
N LYS A 130 -31.79 36.64 57.17
CA LYS A 130 -33.14 36.35 57.69
C LYS A 130 -33.30 36.88 59.12
N LYS A 131 -34.12 37.93 59.29
CA LYS A 131 -34.48 38.49 60.61
C LYS A 131 -35.15 37.42 61.50
N LYS A 132 -34.54 37.14 62.66
CA LYS A 132 -35.15 36.29 63.72
C LYS A 132 -36.12 37.12 64.57
N LYS A 133 -37.31 36.59 64.85
CA LYS A 133 -38.25 37.16 65.82
C LYS A 133 -37.63 37.07 67.23
N ARG A 134 -37.68 38.17 67.99
CA ARG A 134 -37.35 38.19 69.43
C ARG A 134 -38.45 37.44 70.21
N SER A 135 -38.05 36.63 71.19
CA SER A 135 -38.96 35.86 72.05
C SER A 135 -39.47 36.71 73.22
N LEU A 136 -40.78 36.63 73.46
CA LEU A 136 -41.50 37.45 74.44
C LEU A 136 -41.58 36.72 75.79
N TRP A 137 -40.47 36.67 76.53
CA TRP A 137 -40.38 35.97 77.82
C TRP A 137 -39.75 36.77 78.99
N ASP A 138 -39.07 37.89 78.73
CA ASP A 138 -38.31 38.65 79.75
C ASP A 138 -39.08 39.84 80.37
N THR A 139 -40.42 39.83 80.37
CA THR A 139 -41.23 40.98 80.85
C THR A 139 -42.41 40.59 81.75
N ILE A 140 -42.29 39.45 82.47
CA ILE A 140 -43.25 39.05 83.51
C ILE A 140 -42.50 38.64 84.77
N ASN A 141 -41.89 39.63 85.46
CA ASN A 141 -41.51 39.48 86.87
C ASN A 141 -41.15 40.84 87.53
N LYS A 142 -42.16 41.61 87.94
CA LYS A 142 -42.03 42.55 89.08
C LYS A 142 -43.40 43.04 89.60
N LYS A 143 -43.51 43.01 90.94
CA LYS A 143 -44.48 43.71 91.82
C LYS A 143 -45.96 43.24 91.81
N LYS A 144 -46.25 42.32 92.73
CA LYS A 144 -47.48 42.37 93.54
C LYS A 144 -47.54 43.71 94.32
N MET A 145 -48.74 44.21 94.65
CA MET A 145 -49.27 44.28 96.04
C MET A 145 -50.57 45.11 96.17
N SER A 146 -51.45 44.64 97.07
CA SER A 146 -52.42 45.39 97.90
C SER A 146 -53.88 45.70 97.46
N ALA A 147 -54.79 45.40 98.40
CA ALA A 147 -56.02 46.14 98.80
C ALA A 147 -57.28 46.22 97.89
N SER A 148 -57.84 45.07 97.57
CA SER A 148 -59.20 44.58 97.94
C SER A 148 -60.47 45.47 98.12
N SER A 149 -60.45 46.82 98.14
CA SER A 149 -61.64 47.63 98.55
C SER A 149 -62.25 48.54 97.47
N ILE A 150 -61.54 48.82 96.36
CA ILE A 150 -62.00 49.78 95.32
C ILE A 150 -62.38 49.05 94.00
N ILE A 151 -62.67 47.74 94.08
CA ILE A 151 -62.77 46.86 92.91
C ILE A 151 -64.20 46.78 92.34
N GLN A 152 -65.25 46.88 93.16
CA GLN A 152 -66.62 46.58 92.70
C GLN A 152 -67.26 47.66 91.81
N GLU A 153 -67.05 48.95 92.09
CA GLU A 153 -67.66 50.03 91.28
C GLU A 153 -66.90 50.31 89.99
N ARG A 154 -65.55 50.37 90.04
CA ARG A 154 -64.72 50.54 88.83
C ARG A 154 -64.86 49.38 87.84
N TYR A 155 -65.14 48.15 88.30
CA TYR A 155 -65.35 47.00 87.41
C TYR A 155 -66.58 47.17 86.49
N ARG A 156 -67.67 47.78 86.98
CA ARG A 156 -68.90 47.96 86.17
C ARG A 156 -68.74 49.04 85.09
N ALA A 157 -68.06 50.14 85.39
CA ALA A 157 -67.82 51.21 84.42
C ALA A 157 -66.78 50.82 83.34
N ASN A 158 -65.64 50.22 83.73
CA ASN A 158 -64.60 49.85 82.76
C ASN A 158 -65.00 48.71 81.82
N LYS A 159 -65.85 47.76 82.27
CA LYS A 159 -66.29 46.65 81.42
C LYS A 159 -67.04 47.12 80.16
N LYS A 160 -67.80 48.22 80.25
CA LYS A 160 -68.56 48.77 79.11
C LYS A 160 -67.66 49.49 78.09
N LYS A 161 -66.65 50.26 78.56
CA LYS A 161 -65.65 50.92 77.68
C LYS A 161 -64.65 49.94 77.06
N ALA A 162 -64.21 48.91 77.79
CA ALA A 162 -63.31 47.89 77.28
C ALA A 162 -63.93 47.10 76.11
N LEU A 163 -65.22 46.72 76.21
CA LEU A 163 -65.92 45.99 75.15
C LEU A 163 -66.05 46.79 73.84
N GLN A 164 -66.26 48.11 73.91
CA GLN A 164 -66.28 48.96 72.71
C GLN A 164 -64.89 49.11 72.08
N HIS A 165 -63.84 49.24 72.90
CA HIS A 165 -62.47 49.41 72.40
C HIS A 165 -61.89 48.10 71.81
N ASP A 166 -62.21 46.94 72.36
CA ASP A 166 -61.84 45.63 71.76
C ASP A 166 -62.61 45.36 70.46
N ALA A 167 -63.88 45.73 70.37
CA ALA A 167 -64.67 45.60 69.14
C ALA A 167 -64.08 46.44 67.98
N LEU A 168 -63.71 47.69 68.24
CA LEU A 168 -63.06 48.54 67.24
C LEU A 168 -61.65 48.03 66.87
N ARG A 169 -60.90 47.51 67.85
CA ARG A 169 -59.56 46.95 67.60
C ARG A 169 -59.62 45.67 66.76
N THR A 170 -60.56 44.77 67.05
CA THR A 170 -60.77 43.56 66.24
C THR A 170 -61.20 43.90 64.82
N ALA A 171 -62.14 44.84 64.64
CA ALA A 171 -62.55 45.32 63.32
C ALA A 171 -61.39 45.90 62.51
N ALA A 172 -60.55 46.75 63.11
CA ALA A 172 -59.36 47.29 62.45
C ALA A 172 -58.36 46.19 62.04
N THR A 173 -58.08 45.22 62.93
CA THR A 173 -57.18 44.10 62.59
C THR A 173 -57.73 43.17 61.51
N CYS A 174 -59.06 43.04 61.38
CA CYS A 174 -59.67 42.30 60.28
C CYS A 174 -59.49 43.04 58.94
N ILE A 175 -59.74 44.36 58.90
CA ILE A 175 -59.58 45.18 57.69
C ILE A 175 -58.11 45.21 57.23
N GLU A 176 -57.15 45.36 58.15
CA GLU A 176 -55.72 45.29 57.83
C GLU A 176 -55.31 43.89 57.31
N ALA A 177 -55.84 42.81 57.90
CA ALA A 177 -55.57 41.45 57.46
C ALA A 177 -56.14 41.18 56.06
N ASP A 178 -57.38 41.61 55.78
CA ASP A 178 -58.02 41.45 54.47
C ASP A 178 -57.30 42.29 53.38
N PHE A 179 -56.81 43.49 53.72
CA PHE A 179 -56.04 44.31 52.79
C PHE A 179 -54.65 43.72 52.49
N GLN A 180 -53.97 43.17 53.51
CA GLN A 180 -52.72 42.42 53.32
C GLN A 180 -52.94 41.15 52.47
N ASP A 181 -54.01 40.41 52.71
CA ASP A 181 -54.33 39.20 51.96
C ASP A 181 -54.71 39.51 50.50
N MET A 182 -55.41 40.64 50.25
CA MET A 182 -55.64 41.15 48.89
C MET A 182 -54.34 41.46 48.15
N ILE A 183 -53.37 42.12 48.81
CA ILE A 183 -52.05 42.40 48.21
C ILE A 183 -51.31 41.10 47.90
N ILE A 184 -51.33 40.12 48.82
CA ILE A 184 -50.70 38.80 48.63
C ILE A 184 -51.35 38.05 47.47
N ARG A 185 -52.70 38.05 47.35
CA ARG A 185 -53.40 37.43 46.22
C ARG A 185 -53.00 38.06 44.88
N LYS A 186 -52.91 39.39 44.81
CA LYS A 186 -52.51 40.13 43.60
C LYS A 186 -51.04 39.85 43.21
N GLN A 187 -50.14 39.72 44.21
CA GLN A 187 -48.75 39.29 44.04
C GLN A 187 -48.67 37.86 43.46
N ILE A 188 -49.44 36.92 44.02
CA ILE A 188 -49.51 35.53 43.57
C ILE A 188 -50.06 35.42 42.14
N GLU A 189 -51.07 36.21 41.79
CA GLU A 189 -51.65 36.26 40.46
C GLU A 189 -50.63 36.74 39.42
N GLY A 190 -49.88 37.82 39.72
CA GLY A 190 -48.78 38.28 38.86
C GLY A 190 -47.70 37.21 38.63
N GLN A 191 -47.34 36.45 39.67
CA GLN A 191 -46.42 35.31 39.54
C GLN A 191 -46.99 34.18 38.65
N HIS A 192 -48.29 33.89 38.76
CA HIS A 192 -48.96 32.89 37.91
C HIS A 192 -49.06 33.33 36.45
N GLN A 193 -49.31 34.61 36.18
CA GLN A 193 -49.28 35.17 34.82
C GLN A 193 -47.88 35.08 34.20
N ALA A 194 -46.84 35.48 34.94
CA ALA A 194 -45.44 35.34 34.50
C ALA A 194 -45.06 33.88 34.22
N ALA A 195 -45.43 32.95 35.12
CA ALA A 195 -45.22 31.51 34.91
C ALA A 195 -45.94 31.00 33.66
N THR A 196 -47.16 31.46 33.39
CA THR A 196 -47.96 31.09 32.22
C THR A 196 -47.31 31.57 30.91
N ILE A 197 -46.78 32.80 30.90
CA ILE A 197 -46.03 33.36 29.76
C ILE A 197 -44.76 32.53 29.51
N ILE A 198 -43.95 32.26 30.54
CA ILE A 198 -42.73 31.44 30.42
C ILE A 198 -43.06 30.04 29.89
N GLN A 199 -44.12 29.41 30.41
CA GLN A 199 -44.59 28.10 29.94
C GLN A 199 -45.08 28.13 28.48
N LYS A 200 -45.79 29.19 28.05
CA LYS A 200 -46.23 29.39 26.66
C LYS A 200 -45.04 29.48 25.71
N HIS A 201 -44.04 30.32 26.01
CA HIS A 201 -42.83 30.45 25.20
C HIS A 201 -41.97 29.18 25.21
N PHE A 202 -41.85 28.48 26.35
CA PHE A 202 -41.15 27.20 26.43
C PHE A 202 -41.82 26.10 25.60
N LYS A 203 -43.16 25.96 25.68
CA LYS A 203 -43.94 25.03 24.85
C LYS A 203 -43.75 25.34 23.36
N ALA A 204 -43.85 26.60 22.95
CA ALA A 204 -43.62 27.03 21.56
C ALA A 204 -42.19 26.72 21.08
N SER A 205 -41.16 27.00 21.90
CA SER A 205 -39.76 26.69 21.59
C SER A 205 -39.51 25.18 21.44
N LYS A 206 -40.10 24.36 22.32
CA LYS A 206 -40.04 22.89 22.26
C LYS A 206 -40.69 22.34 20.98
N ILE A 207 -41.87 22.85 20.61
CA ILE A 207 -42.57 22.49 19.37
C ILE A 207 -41.75 22.90 18.13
N ARG A 208 -41.22 24.14 18.10
CA ARG A 208 -40.39 24.64 16.98
C ARG A 208 -39.12 23.81 16.78
N LYS A 209 -38.45 23.40 17.86
CA LYS A 209 -37.29 22.47 17.80
C LYS A 209 -37.69 21.10 17.24
N HIS A 210 -38.85 20.57 17.63
CA HIS A 210 -39.35 19.29 17.12
C HIS A 210 -39.69 19.36 15.61
N TYR A 211 -40.39 20.41 15.19
CA TYR A 211 -40.71 20.67 13.78
C TYR A 211 -39.45 20.81 12.91
N LEU A 212 -38.45 21.57 13.36
CA LEU A 212 -37.19 21.72 12.62
C LEU A 212 -36.43 20.38 12.49
N HIS A 213 -36.49 19.52 13.51
CA HIS A 213 -35.91 18.17 13.44
C HIS A 213 -36.63 17.31 12.39
N LEU A 214 -37.96 17.30 12.36
CA LEU A 214 -38.76 16.59 11.36
C LEU A 214 -38.49 17.12 9.94
N ARG A 215 -38.48 18.45 9.75
CA ARG A 215 -38.16 19.08 8.46
C ARG A 215 -36.78 18.69 7.95
N ALA A 216 -35.76 18.63 8.82
CA ALA A 216 -34.42 18.17 8.46
C ALA A 216 -34.40 16.70 8.02
N LYS A 217 -35.19 15.82 8.64
CA LYS A 217 -35.34 14.42 8.22
C LYS A 217 -36.02 14.30 6.86
N VAL A 218 -37.07 15.07 6.60
CA VAL A 218 -37.76 15.11 5.29
C VAL A 218 -36.81 15.57 4.18
N VAL A 219 -36.09 16.69 4.39
CA VAL A 219 -35.10 17.20 3.40
C VAL A 219 -33.97 16.19 3.15
N PHE A 220 -33.53 15.45 4.18
CA PHE A 220 -32.56 14.37 4.01
C PHE A 220 -33.08 13.24 3.11
N VAL A 221 -34.33 12.79 3.31
CA VAL A 221 -34.97 11.77 2.46
C VAL A 221 -35.15 12.27 1.03
N GLN A 222 -35.61 13.51 0.83
CA GLN A 222 -35.76 14.13 -0.48
C GLN A 222 -34.43 14.23 -1.24
N ARG A 223 -33.34 14.66 -0.57
CA ARG A 223 -31.99 14.70 -1.17
C ARG A 223 -31.50 13.30 -1.54
N ARG A 224 -31.72 12.30 -0.68
CA ARG A 224 -31.36 10.90 -0.94
C ARG A 224 -32.15 10.30 -2.12
N TYR A 225 -33.43 10.64 -2.25
CA TYR A 225 -34.27 10.22 -3.38
C TYR A 225 -33.74 10.81 -4.70
N ARG A 226 -33.53 12.13 -4.76
CA ARG A 226 -32.95 12.81 -5.94
C ARG A 226 -31.60 12.23 -6.38
N ALA A 227 -30.73 11.92 -5.42
CA ALA A 227 -29.44 11.27 -5.71
C ALA A 227 -29.60 9.84 -6.24
N LEU A 228 -30.60 9.08 -5.76
CA LEU A 228 -30.89 7.73 -6.23
C LEU A 228 -31.44 7.71 -7.67
N THR A 229 -32.32 8.65 -8.02
CA THR A 229 -32.80 8.80 -9.41
C THR A 229 -31.66 9.17 -10.36
N ALA A 230 -30.80 10.14 -10.00
CA ALA A 230 -29.63 10.50 -10.80
C ALA A 230 -28.63 9.33 -10.99
N ALA A 231 -28.44 8.49 -9.97
CA ALA A 231 -27.62 7.29 -10.10
C ALA A 231 -28.25 6.23 -11.04
N ARG A 232 -29.58 6.11 -11.05
CA ARG A 232 -30.32 5.20 -11.95
C ARG A 232 -30.26 5.67 -13.40
N THR A 233 -30.46 6.96 -13.68
CA THR A 233 -30.36 7.50 -15.05
C THR A 233 -28.94 7.37 -15.60
N GLN A 234 -27.91 7.68 -14.80
CA GLN A 234 -26.52 7.48 -15.20
C GLN A 234 -26.18 6.00 -15.49
N ALA A 235 -26.71 5.07 -14.69
CA ALA A 235 -26.54 3.64 -14.93
C ALA A 235 -27.20 3.19 -16.25
N LEU A 236 -28.41 3.69 -16.55
CA LEU A 236 -29.11 3.41 -17.80
C LEU A 236 -28.28 3.88 -19.02
N ILE A 237 -27.77 5.11 -18.98
CA ILE A 237 -26.94 5.70 -20.05
C ILE A 237 -25.64 4.91 -20.24
N CYS A 238 -24.99 4.47 -19.16
CA CYS A 238 -23.81 3.60 -19.23
C CYS A 238 -24.11 2.24 -19.87
N VAL A 239 -25.27 1.63 -19.60
CA VAL A 239 -25.67 0.35 -20.21
C VAL A 239 -26.03 0.53 -21.68
N GLN A 240 -26.79 1.57 -22.04
CA GLN A 240 -27.17 1.88 -23.41
C GLN A 240 -25.97 2.21 -24.31
N SER A 241 -25.01 3.00 -23.81
CA SER A 241 -23.76 3.28 -24.54
C SER A 241 -22.89 2.03 -24.69
N SER A 242 -22.81 1.19 -23.64
CA SER A 242 -22.05 -0.07 -23.68
C SER A 242 -22.61 -1.08 -24.67
N SER A 243 -23.95 -1.22 -24.76
CA SER A 243 -24.61 -2.14 -25.69
C SER A 243 -24.51 -1.66 -27.14
N ARG A 244 -24.71 -0.35 -27.41
CA ARG A 244 -24.45 0.26 -28.72
C ARG A 244 -23.01 0.04 -29.17
N GLY A 245 -22.03 0.31 -28.30
CA GLY A 245 -20.61 0.06 -28.58
C GLY A 245 -20.25 -1.43 -28.73
N LEU A 246 -21.00 -2.36 -28.12
CA LEU A 246 -20.81 -3.79 -28.34
C LEU A 246 -21.32 -4.24 -29.72
N LYS A 247 -22.47 -3.71 -30.18
CA LYS A 247 -23.03 -4.01 -31.51
C LYS A 247 -22.03 -3.60 -32.62
N VAL A 248 -21.59 -2.34 -32.61
CA VAL A 248 -20.63 -1.81 -33.60
C VAL A 248 -19.32 -2.60 -33.63
N ARG A 249 -18.79 -3.01 -32.46
CA ARG A 249 -17.56 -3.83 -32.41
C ARG A 249 -17.73 -5.23 -33.00
N ARG A 250 -18.90 -5.87 -32.83
CA ARG A 250 -19.20 -7.17 -33.47
C ARG A 250 -19.28 -7.03 -34.99
N GLU A 251 -19.97 -6.00 -35.50
CA GLU A 251 -20.06 -5.73 -36.94
C GLU A 251 -18.69 -5.49 -37.58
N ILE A 252 -17.82 -4.70 -36.92
CA ILE A 252 -16.43 -4.48 -37.34
C ILE A 252 -15.62 -5.79 -37.32
N GLN A 253 -15.78 -6.64 -36.30
CA GLN A 253 -15.14 -7.95 -36.24
C GLN A 253 -15.58 -8.87 -37.38
N HIS A 254 -16.87 -8.93 -37.70
CA HIS A 254 -17.35 -9.71 -38.85
C HIS A 254 -16.77 -9.21 -40.18
N ARG A 255 -16.70 -7.90 -40.40
CA ARG A 255 -16.06 -7.32 -41.61
C ARG A 255 -14.58 -7.69 -41.71
N HIS A 256 -13.82 -7.64 -40.60
CA HIS A 256 -12.40 -8.04 -40.60
C HIS A 256 -12.19 -9.54 -40.79
N LEU A 257 -13.06 -10.39 -40.24
CA LEU A 257 -13.01 -11.84 -40.46
C LEU A 257 -13.29 -12.17 -41.93
N ALA A 258 -14.32 -11.57 -42.53
CA ALA A 258 -14.63 -11.73 -43.94
C ALA A 258 -13.47 -11.25 -44.84
N ALA A 259 -12.90 -10.07 -44.57
CA ALA A 259 -11.75 -9.56 -45.30
C ALA A 259 -10.51 -10.48 -45.17
N THR A 260 -10.26 -11.03 -43.99
CA THR A 260 -9.16 -11.98 -43.76
C THR A 260 -9.35 -13.27 -44.55
N LEU A 261 -10.58 -13.78 -44.61
CA LEU A 261 -10.94 -14.99 -45.35
C LEU A 261 -10.81 -14.77 -46.88
N ILE A 262 -11.32 -13.66 -47.41
CA ILE A 262 -11.17 -13.31 -48.83
C ILE A 262 -9.68 -13.16 -49.19
N GLN A 263 -8.89 -12.48 -48.34
CA GLN A 263 -7.46 -12.32 -48.55
C GLN A 263 -6.69 -13.64 -48.48
N SER A 264 -7.06 -14.58 -47.60
CA SER A 264 -6.38 -15.88 -47.51
C SER A 264 -6.70 -16.77 -48.72
N VAL A 265 -7.97 -16.81 -49.15
CA VAL A 265 -8.41 -17.53 -50.36
C VAL A 265 -7.74 -16.97 -51.61
N TYR A 266 -7.66 -15.64 -51.75
CA TYR A 266 -6.97 -15.01 -52.88
C TYR A 266 -5.46 -15.31 -52.90
N ARG A 267 -4.78 -15.26 -51.74
CA ARG A 267 -3.36 -15.64 -51.63
C ARG A 267 -3.13 -17.10 -52.03
N MET A 268 -4.00 -18.01 -51.59
CA MET A 268 -3.97 -19.42 -51.99
C MET A 268 -4.20 -19.58 -53.50
N HIS A 269 -5.21 -18.92 -54.08
CA HIS A 269 -5.49 -18.98 -55.51
C HIS A 269 -4.30 -18.50 -56.35
N ARG A 270 -3.69 -17.37 -55.98
CA ARG A 270 -2.48 -16.84 -56.64
C ARG A 270 -1.32 -17.83 -56.59
N ALA A 271 -1.02 -18.38 -55.41
CA ALA A 271 0.03 -19.40 -55.25
C ALA A 271 -0.25 -20.67 -56.08
N LYS A 272 -1.51 -21.10 -56.18
CA LYS A 272 -1.92 -22.24 -57.02
C LYS A 272 -1.73 -21.95 -58.52
N ARG A 273 -2.04 -20.73 -58.98
CA ARG A 273 -1.76 -20.30 -60.36
C ARG A 273 -0.27 -20.24 -60.67
N ASP A 274 0.53 -19.67 -59.77
CA ASP A 274 1.99 -19.60 -59.92
C ASP A 274 2.63 -21.00 -59.98
N TYR A 275 2.12 -21.96 -59.18
CA TYR A 275 2.53 -23.37 -59.24
C TYR A 275 2.12 -24.04 -60.56
N GLN A 276 0.88 -23.82 -61.03
CA GLN A 276 0.41 -24.37 -62.30
C GLN A 276 1.25 -23.87 -63.49
N ALA A 277 1.57 -22.57 -63.53
CA ALA A 277 2.41 -21.98 -64.57
C ALA A 277 3.85 -22.55 -64.57
N LYS A 278 4.42 -22.83 -63.38
CA LYS A 278 5.70 -23.53 -63.28
C LYS A 278 5.61 -24.98 -63.74
N LYS A 279 4.52 -25.69 -63.40
CA LYS A 279 4.30 -27.08 -63.84
C LYS A 279 4.16 -27.17 -65.36
N THR A 280 3.42 -26.27 -66.00
CA THR A 280 3.29 -26.26 -67.47
C THR A 280 4.62 -25.94 -68.15
N ALA A 281 5.40 -24.99 -67.65
CA ALA A 281 6.74 -24.70 -68.17
C ALA A 281 7.68 -25.92 -68.08
N VAL A 282 7.68 -26.65 -66.96
CA VAL A 282 8.45 -27.91 -66.81
C VAL A 282 8.01 -28.97 -67.81
N VAL A 283 6.70 -29.16 -68.03
CA VAL A 283 6.17 -30.12 -69.01
C VAL A 283 6.58 -29.74 -70.44
N VAL A 284 6.55 -28.45 -70.79
CA VAL A 284 7.02 -27.98 -72.12
C VAL A 284 8.51 -28.28 -72.32
N ILE A 285 9.36 -27.99 -71.32
CA ILE A 285 10.80 -28.30 -71.36
C ILE A 285 11.04 -29.82 -71.48
N GLN A 286 10.30 -30.64 -70.72
CA GLN A 286 10.39 -32.10 -70.79
C GLN A 286 9.95 -32.64 -72.16
N ASN A 287 8.90 -32.08 -72.75
CA ASN A 287 8.44 -32.48 -74.08
C ASN A 287 9.42 -32.08 -75.19
N TYR A 288 10.00 -30.88 -75.11
CA TYR A 288 11.07 -30.43 -76.02
C TYR A 288 12.33 -31.31 -75.92
N TYR A 289 12.72 -31.70 -74.71
CA TYR A 289 13.82 -32.64 -74.53
C TYR A 289 13.50 -34.04 -75.12
N LYS A 290 12.28 -34.55 -74.89
CA LYS A 290 11.82 -35.83 -75.45
C LYS A 290 11.77 -35.80 -76.98
N SER A 291 11.32 -34.72 -77.60
CA SER A 291 11.31 -34.60 -79.08
C SER A 291 12.72 -34.49 -79.65
N HIS A 292 13.64 -33.75 -79.00
CA HIS A 292 15.05 -33.71 -79.39
C HIS A 292 15.71 -35.10 -79.32
N VAL A 293 15.42 -35.89 -78.28
CA VAL A 293 15.92 -37.27 -78.16
C VAL A 293 15.35 -38.19 -79.24
N ARG A 294 14.06 -38.06 -79.60
CA ARG A 294 13.43 -38.79 -80.72
C ARG A 294 14.08 -38.44 -82.07
N ALA A 295 14.21 -37.17 -82.40
CA ALA A 295 14.87 -36.73 -83.63
C ALA A 295 16.31 -37.25 -83.72
N LYS A 296 17.03 -37.30 -82.60
CA LYS A 296 18.40 -37.84 -82.53
C LYS A 296 18.46 -39.37 -82.71
N THR A 297 17.45 -40.12 -82.28
CA THR A 297 17.39 -41.59 -82.51
C THR A 297 16.89 -41.94 -83.90
N GLU A 298 15.94 -41.18 -84.46
CA GLU A 298 15.50 -41.30 -85.86
C GLU A 298 16.64 -40.98 -86.83
N GLY A 299 17.42 -39.91 -86.60
CA GLY A 299 18.62 -39.61 -87.38
C GLY A 299 19.66 -40.75 -87.37
N LYS A 300 19.84 -41.45 -86.24
CA LYS A 300 20.69 -42.66 -86.18
C LYS A 300 20.12 -43.82 -86.99
N LYS A 301 18.81 -44.04 -86.96
CA LYS A 301 18.13 -45.08 -87.78
C LYS A 301 18.27 -44.78 -89.28
N PHE A 302 18.07 -43.53 -89.69
CA PHE A 302 18.24 -43.10 -91.08
C PHE A 302 19.69 -43.32 -91.57
N LEU A 303 20.69 -42.93 -90.78
CA LEU A 303 22.10 -43.19 -91.10
C LEU A 303 22.44 -44.69 -91.19
N ALA A 304 21.79 -45.54 -90.38
CA ALA A 304 21.94 -46.99 -90.49
C ALA A 304 21.34 -47.53 -91.79
N VAL A 305 20.11 -47.11 -92.14
CA VAL A 305 19.47 -47.47 -93.42
C VAL A 305 20.30 -46.99 -94.61
N GLN A 306 20.84 -45.76 -94.57
CA GLN A 306 21.70 -45.22 -95.62
C GLN A 306 22.97 -46.07 -95.81
N LYS A 307 23.61 -46.52 -94.70
CA LYS A 307 24.75 -47.46 -94.78
C LYS A 307 24.36 -48.81 -95.38
N SER A 308 23.22 -49.38 -94.97
CA SER A 308 22.72 -50.64 -95.53
C SER A 308 22.42 -50.53 -97.02
N VAL A 309 21.80 -49.42 -97.46
CA VAL A 309 21.54 -49.12 -98.88
C VAL A 309 22.84 -49.01 -99.67
N LEU A 310 23.88 -48.34 -99.14
CA LEU A 310 25.19 -48.27 -99.79
C LEU A 310 25.84 -49.66 -99.95
N ILE A 311 25.72 -50.53 -98.94
CA ILE A 311 26.22 -51.92 -99.00
C ILE A 311 25.45 -52.72 -100.06
N ILE A 312 24.12 -52.62 -100.10
CA ILE A 312 23.27 -53.30 -101.09
C ILE A 312 23.55 -52.78 -102.51
N GLN A 313 23.74 -51.46 -102.69
CA GLN A 313 24.12 -50.86 -103.97
C GLN A 313 25.51 -51.33 -104.43
N ALA A 314 26.48 -51.45 -103.51
CA ALA A 314 27.79 -52.01 -103.83
C ALA A 314 27.70 -53.50 -104.20
N ALA A 315 26.92 -54.29 -103.46
CA ALA A 315 26.68 -55.70 -103.76
C ALA A 315 25.98 -55.91 -105.11
N PHE A 316 24.96 -55.08 -105.43
CA PHE A 316 24.24 -55.10 -106.70
C PHE A 316 25.13 -54.65 -107.87
N ARG A 317 25.95 -53.61 -107.70
CA ARG A 317 26.96 -53.22 -108.70
C ARG A 317 27.95 -54.35 -108.97
N GLY A 318 28.44 -55.01 -107.91
CA GLY A 318 29.29 -56.20 -108.03
C GLY A 318 28.60 -57.39 -108.69
N MET A 319 27.31 -57.62 -108.40
CA MET A 319 26.49 -58.64 -109.07
C MET A 319 26.32 -58.34 -110.56
N ARG A 320 25.98 -57.10 -110.96
CA ARG A 320 25.85 -56.70 -112.37
C ARG A 320 27.14 -56.90 -113.17
N VAL A 321 28.31 -56.68 -112.54
CA VAL A 321 29.62 -56.98 -113.15
C VAL A 321 29.85 -58.48 -113.28
N ARG A 322 29.57 -59.27 -112.23
CA ARG A 322 29.67 -60.74 -112.28
C ARG A 322 28.70 -61.36 -113.30
N GLN A 323 27.52 -60.79 -113.50
CA GLN A 323 26.56 -61.28 -114.48
C GLN A 323 26.97 -60.92 -115.91
N LYS A 324 27.56 -59.74 -116.15
CA LYS A 324 28.24 -59.46 -117.44
C LYS A 324 29.36 -60.47 -117.72
N LEU A 325 30.15 -60.85 -116.72
CA LEU A 325 31.19 -61.89 -116.86
C LEU A 325 30.63 -63.29 -117.15
N ARG A 326 29.49 -63.67 -116.55
CA ARG A 326 28.79 -64.93 -116.90
C ARG A 326 28.29 -64.95 -118.33
N ASN A 327 27.59 -63.91 -118.77
CA ASN A 327 27.07 -63.81 -120.13
C ASN A 327 28.21 -63.79 -121.18
N LEU A 328 29.37 -63.20 -120.84
CA LEU A 328 30.58 -63.31 -121.68
C LEU A 328 31.11 -64.75 -121.77
N SER A 329 31.05 -65.53 -120.68
CA SER A 329 31.49 -66.95 -120.69
C SER A 329 30.56 -67.89 -121.46
N GLU A 330 29.27 -67.56 -121.57
CA GLU A 330 28.30 -68.30 -122.40
C GLU A 330 28.47 -67.95 -123.88
N ALA A 331 28.72 -66.69 -124.22
CA ALA A 331 29.03 -66.26 -125.59
C ALA A 331 30.32 -66.89 -126.16
N HIS A 332 31.29 -67.25 -125.32
CA HIS A 332 32.54 -67.89 -125.78
C HIS A 332 32.44 -69.40 -126.05
N ARG A 333 31.33 -70.07 -125.68
CA ARG A 333 31.17 -71.52 -125.95
C ARG A 333 30.60 -71.87 -127.32
N ALA A 334 29.95 -70.93 -128.00
CA ALA A 334 29.23 -71.20 -129.25
C ALA A 334 30.03 -70.92 -130.54
N ALA A 335 31.27 -70.41 -130.43
CA ALA A 335 32.03 -69.86 -131.58
C ALA A 335 33.44 -70.44 -131.77
N ILE A 336 33.77 -71.59 -131.15
CA ILE A 336 35.04 -72.31 -131.36
C ILE A 336 34.75 -73.66 -132.01
N ALA A 337 34.31 -73.59 -133.28
CA ALA A 337 34.17 -74.75 -134.16
C ALA A 337 34.39 -74.40 -135.64
N LYS A 338 35.43 -73.59 -135.94
CA LYS A 338 36.30 -73.72 -137.14
C LYS A 338 37.34 -72.58 -137.26
N GLN A 339 38.61 -72.99 -137.16
CA GLN A 339 39.84 -72.37 -137.67
C GLN A 339 40.28 -70.97 -137.20
N SER A 340 41.59 -70.88 -136.98
CA SER A 340 42.30 -69.74 -136.37
C SER A 340 43.54 -69.39 -137.18
N ALA A 341 43.82 -68.08 -137.34
CA ALA A 341 45.15 -67.60 -137.71
C ALA A 341 45.46 -66.22 -137.09
N PHE A 342 46.67 -66.10 -136.52
CA PHE A 342 47.48 -64.88 -136.34
C PHE A 342 47.17 -63.78 -135.28
N CYS A 343 48.26 -63.22 -134.73
CA CYS A 343 48.36 -62.02 -133.84
C CYS A 343 49.88 -61.62 -133.76
N PRO A 344 50.35 -60.36 -133.49
CA PRO A 344 50.47 -59.86 -132.09
C PRO A 344 50.68 -58.30 -131.83
N ARG A 345 50.82 -57.91 -130.52
CA ARG A 345 51.52 -56.69 -129.91
C ARG A 345 50.83 -55.29 -129.96
N ARG A 346 51.13 -54.25 -129.12
CA ARG A 346 52.14 -53.87 -128.05
C ARG A 346 51.53 -52.79 -127.08
N ALA A 347 51.84 -52.68 -125.76
CA ALA A 347 52.83 -51.84 -125.01
C ALA A 347 52.58 -50.28 -124.95
N ASP A 348 53.01 -49.43 -123.98
CA ASP A 348 54.08 -49.49 -122.95
C ASP A 348 53.97 -48.49 -121.72
N THR A 349 55.04 -48.29 -120.90
CA THR A 349 55.05 -47.76 -119.48
C THR A 349 56.15 -46.70 -119.08
N PRO A 350 56.30 -46.19 -117.81
CA PRO A 350 57.08 -44.96 -117.42
C PRO A 350 58.30 -45.11 -116.43
N ARG A 351 59.03 -44.00 -116.13
CA ARG A 351 59.86 -43.66 -114.90
C ARG A 351 60.51 -42.24 -115.02
N GLY A 352 61.30 -41.61 -114.12
CA GLY A 352 61.92 -41.92 -112.79
C GLY A 352 62.72 -40.68 -112.22
N ALA A 353 63.52 -40.79 -111.12
CA ALA A 353 64.38 -39.70 -110.56
C ALA A 353 65.67 -40.22 -109.83
N VAL A 354 66.78 -39.42 -109.74
CA VAL A 354 67.97 -39.46 -108.79
C VAL A 354 69.14 -38.53 -109.30
N PRO A 355 70.16 -38.09 -108.48
CA PRO A 355 71.06 -36.94 -108.80
C PRO A 355 72.61 -37.20 -108.85
N SER A 356 73.42 -36.27 -109.39
CA SER A 356 74.89 -36.11 -109.14
C SER A 356 75.48 -34.79 -109.76
N ALA A 357 76.79 -34.52 -109.62
CA ALA A 357 77.47 -33.23 -109.86
C ALA A 357 78.71 -33.27 -110.81
N ALA A 358 79.24 -32.07 -111.10
CA ALA A 358 80.58 -31.72 -111.62
C ALA A 358 80.95 -31.96 -113.11
N LEU A 359 81.74 -31.03 -113.66
CA LEU A 359 82.23 -30.93 -115.06
C LEU A 359 83.69 -31.36 -115.21
N ARG A 360 84.10 -31.87 -116.39
CA ARG A 360 85.39 -31.54 -117.04
C ARG A 360 85.57 -32.11 -118.48
N ILE A 361 86.08 -31.24 -119.37
CA ILE A 361 87.14 -31.50 -120.40
C ILE A 361 86.74 -32.13 -121.78
N PRO A 362 87.47 -31.79 -122.90
CA PRO A 362 86.79 -31.37 -124.15
C PRO A 362 87.48 -31.84 -125.49
N LYS A 363 87.31 -31.05 -126.57
CA LYS A 363 87.90 -31.12 -127.96
C LYS A 363 87.24 -32.16 -128.89
N ARG A 364 86.92 -31.91 -130.17
CA ARG A 364 87.41 -31.10 -131.34
C ARG A 364 88.38 -31.83 -132.27
N HIS A 365 88.09 -31.71 -133.58
CA HIS A 365 88.94 -31.94 -134.77
C HIS A 365 89.23 -33.41 -135.16
N ARG A 366 89.53 -33.78 -136.43
CA ARG A 366 89.38 -33.16 -137.79
C ARG A 366 90.05 -34.10 -138.82
N ALA A 367 89.38 -34.47 -139.91
CA ALA A 367 89.93 -34.97 -141.20
C ALA A 367 88.74 -35.53 -142.01
N ALA A 368 88.41 -35.13 -143.25
CA ALA A 368 89.16 -35.01 -144.51
C ALA A 368 88.98 -36.29 -145.36
N LEU A 369 88.38 -36.16 -146.57
CA LEU A 369 89.07 -36.23 -147.89
C LEU A 369 89.40 -37.70 -148.30
N VAL A 370 89.30 -38.16 -149.55
CA VAL A 370 88.77 -37.63 -150.84
C VAL A 370 88.70 -38.81 -151.85
N ALA A 371 88.04 -38.63 -153.01
CA ALA A 371 88.23 -39.44 -154.24
C ALA A 371 87.81 -40.95 -154.19
N CYS A 372 87.59 -41.65 -155.31
CA CYS A 372 87.56 -41.27 -156.74
C CYS A 372 86.75 -42.27 -157.60
N SER A 373 86.72 -41.98 -158.92
CA SER A 373 86.82 -42.96 -160.04
C SER A 373 85.63 -43.90 -160.36
N GLN A 374 85.40 -44.34 -161.61
CA GLN A 374 85.89 -43.94 -162.96
C GLN A 374 85.02 -44.62 -164.05
N GLY A 375 85.21 -44.22 -165.33
CA GLY A 375 84.85 -44.98 -166.54
C GLY A 375 83.49 -44.58 -167.16
N ALA A 376 83.35 -44.41 -168.48
CA ALA A 376 84.31 -44.38 -169.60
C ALA A 376 83.65 -43.60 -170.81
N GLU A 377 84.13 -43.46 -172.05
CA GLU A 377 85.19 -44.10 -172.86
C GLU A 377 85.93 -43.11 -173.82
N TYR A 378 86.97 -43.65 -174.50
CA TYR A 378 87.58 -43.45 -175.83
C TYR A 378 86.98 -42.53 -176.94
N PRO A 379 87.72 -42.23 -178.06
CA PRO A 379 89.12 -42.56 -178.41
C PRO A 379 90.02 -41.43 -179.00
N GLN A 380 91.31 -41.78 -179.17
CA GLN A 380 92.26 -41.44 -180.26
C GLN A 380 92.80 -40.01 -180.53
N ARG A 381 94.13 -39.91 -180.36
CA ARG A 381 95.15 -39.38 -181.30
C ARG A 381 94.83 -38.11 -182.11
N GLU A 382 95.56 -37.03 -181.83
CA GLU A 382 96.69 -36.64 -182.70
C GLU A 382 97.71 -35.73 -181.99
N ALA A 383 98.87 -35.54 -182.61
CA ALA A 383 100.07 -35.07 -181.93
C ALA A 383 100.32 -33.55 -182.06
N ALA A 384 100.92 -33.00 -180.99
CA ALA A 384 101.83 -31.86 -180.97
C ALA A 384 101.41 -30.52 -181.64
N VAL A 385 101.52 -29.44 -180.84
CA VAL A 385 101.54 -28.01 -181.26
C VAL A 385 100.18 -27.39 -181.65
N THR A 386 99.39 -27.00 -180.63
CA THR A 386 98.52 -25.78 -180.66
C THR A 386 97.93 -25.50 -179.26
N THR A 387 98.81 -25.39 -178.26
CA THR A 387 98.50 -25.65 -176.85
C THR A 387 98.10 -24.42 -176.01
N GLN A 388 97.38 -23.43 -176.55
CA GLN A 388 97.31 -22.10 -175.88
C GLN A 388 95.96 -21.35 -175.75
N LYS A 389 94.84 -21.74 -176.37
CA LYS A 389 93.61 -20.89 -176.35
C LYS A 389 92.47 -21.34 -175.42
N ALA A 390 92.25 -22.64 -175.20
CA ALA A 390 91.05 -23.13 -174.51
C ALA A 390 91.13 -23.13 -172.96
N PHE A 391 92.34 -23.14 -172.37
CA PHE A 391 92.50 -23.26 -170.91
C PHE A 391 92.03 -22.02 -170.13
N CYS A 392 92.06 -20.84 -170.75
CA CYS A 392 91.78 -19.57 -170.07
C CYS A 392 90.28 -19.34 -169.74
N GLU A 393 89.34 -19.90 -170.50
CA GLU A 393 87.90 -19.62 -170.32
C GLU A 393 87.23 -20.44 -169.21
N MET A 394 87.77 -21.61 -168.85
CA MET A 394 87.19 -22.43 -167.78
C MET A 394 87.54 -21.90 -166.39
N VAL A 395 88.75 -21.36 -166.20
CA VAL A 395 89.23 -20.88 -164.90
C VAL A 395 88.41 -19.69 -164.41
N THR A 396 88.05 -18.74 -165.28
CA THR A 396 87.32 -17.52 -164.89
C THR A 396 85.95 -17.80 -164.27
N ARG A 397 85.21 -18.79 -164.78
CA ARG A 397 83.86 -19.15 -164.28
C ARG A 397 83.86 -19.71 -162.84
N THR A 398 84.93 -20.38 -162.41
CA THR A 398 84.99 -20.95 -161.05
C THR A 398 85.26 -19.90 -159.97
N TRP A 399 86.06 -18.88 -160.27
CA TRP A 399 86.35 -17.77 -159.34
C TRP A 399 85.10 -16.92 -159.01
N GLU A 400 84.22 -16.67 -159.98
CA GLU A 400 83.01 -15.86 -159.76
C GLU A 400 81.95 -16.53 -158.88
N THR A 401 81.89 -17.87 -158.88
CA THR A 401 80.96 -18.61 -158.02
C THR A 401 81.44 -18.60 -156.57
N GLN A 402 82.75 -18.74 -156.33
CA GLN A 402 83.34 -18.62 -154.99
C GLN A 402 83.18 -17.20 -154.40
N ARG A 403 83.43 -16.15 -155.21
CA ARG A 403 83.28 -14.74 -154.77
C ARG A 403 81.85 -14.41 -154.33
N ARG A 404 80.83 -14.88 -155.06
CA ARG A 404 79.41 -14.66 -154.70
C ARG A 404 78.98 -15.42 -153.43
N ALA A 405 79.52 -16.61 -153.19
CA ALA A 405 79.26 -17.36 -151.96
C ALA A 405 79.83 -16.65 -150.72
N ALA A 406 81.07 -16.13 -150.80
CA ALA A 406 81.72 -15.42 -149.70
C ALA A 406 80.94 -14.17 -149.24
N LEU A 407 80.45 -13.35 -150.17
CA LEU A 407 79.71 -12.12 -149.85
C LEU A 407 78.38 -12.40 -149.11
N ARG A 408 77.65 -13.47 -149.48
CA ARG A 408 76.43 -13.90 -148.76
C ARG A 408 76.73 -14.37 -147.34
N ILE A 409 77.84 -15.07 -147.12
CA ILE A 409 78.27 -15.51 -145.78
C ILE A 409 78.65 -14.31 -144.91
N GLN A 410 79.38 -13.33 -145.46
CA GLN A 410 79.76 -12.11 -144.75
C GLN A 410 78.53 -11.27 -144.32
N SER A 411 77.53 -11.09 -145.20
CA SER A 411 76.32 -10.32 -144.86
C SER A 411 75.47 -11.00 -143.78
N PHE A 412 75.35 -12.34 -143.79
CA PHE A 412 74.65 -13.09 -142.75
C PHE A 412 75.36 -13.00 -141.40
N LEU A 413 76.70 -13.07 -141.37
CA LEU A 413 77.49 -12.95 -140.14
C LEU A 413 77.35 -11.55 -139.50
N GLN A 414 77.36 -10.48 -140.29
CA GLN A 414 77.08 -9.13 -139.78
C GLN A 414 75.66 -9.05 -139.18
N MET A 415 74.63 -9.53 -139.88
CA MET A 415 73.25 -9.56 -139.38
C MET A 415 73.14 -10.34 -138.05
N ALA A 416 73.81 -11.48 -137.93
CA ALA A 416 73.83 -12.28 -136.70
C ALA A 416 74.45 -11.54 -135.50
N VAL A 417 75.49 -10.71 -135.72
CA VAL A 417 76.10 -9.88 -134.67
C VAL A 417 75.14 -8.77 -134.23
N TYR A 418 74.54 -8.03 -135.17
CA TYR A 418 73.53 -7.00 -134.84
C TYR A 418 72.34 -7.61 -134.08
N ARG A 419 71.83 -8.77 -134.52
CA ARG A 419 70.73 -9.48 -133.84
C ARG A 419 71.09 -9.92 -132.42
N ARG A 420 72.32 -10.40 -132.16
CA ARG A 420 72.78 -10.72 -130.80
C ARG A 420 72.82 -9.49 -129.89
N ARG A 421 73.32 -8.35 -130.39
CA ARG A 421 73.42 -7.09 -129.63
C ARG A 421 72.04 -6.56 -129.22
N PHE A 422 71.08 -6.59 -130.14
CA PHE A 422 69.68 -6.23 -129.86
C PHE A 422 69.02 -7.16 -128.83
N VAL A 423 69.23 -8.49 -128.94
CA VAL A 423 68.69 -9.46 -127.97
C VAL A 423 69.29 -9.28 -126.57
N GLN A 424 70.57 -8.93 -126.45
CA GLN A 424 71.18 -8.56 -125.16
C GLN A 424 70.55 -7.30 -124.57
N GLN A 425 70.41 -6.22 -125.36
CA GLN A 425 69.75 -4.99 -124.90
C GLN A 425 68.30 -5.24 -124.45
N LYS A 426 67.53 -6.01 -125.22
CA LYS A 426 66.15 -6.38 -124.85
C LYS A 426 66.09 -7.20 -123.55
N ARG A 427 67.03 -8.13 -123.33
CA ARG A 427 67.11 -8.89 -122.07
C ARG A 427 67.42 -7.99 -120.87
N ALA A 428 68.39 -7.07 -121.00
CA ALA A 428 68.74 -6.12 -119.95
C ALA A 428 67.57 -5.17 -119.60
N ALA A 429 66.84 -4.68 -120.62
CA ALA A 429 65.64 -3.87 -120.40
C ALA A 429 64.55 -4.65 -119.62
N VAL A 430 64.32 -5.93 -119.95
CA VAL A 430 63.32 -6.76 -119.27
C VAL A 430 63.71 -7.05 -117.81
N THR A 431 64.98 -7.33 -117.49
CA THR A 431 65.41 -7.51 -116.08
C THR A 431 65.27 -6.24 -115.26
N VAL A 432 65.61 -5.06 -115.81
CA VAL A 432 65.40 -3.77 -115.13
C VAL A 432 63.91 -3.50 -114.90
N GLN A 433 63.06 -3.73 -115.91
CA GLN A 433 61.60 -3.60 -115.78
C GLN A 433 61.01 -4.56 -114.74
N GLN A 434 61.49 -5.81 -114.67
CA GLN A 434 61.08 -6.79 -113.67
C GLN A 434 61.49 -6.35 -112.26
N TYR A 435 62.72 -5.87 -112.07
CA TYR A 435 63.19 -5.34 -110.80
C TYR A 435 62.36 -4.14 -110.33
N PHE A 436 62.09 -3.19 -111.23
CA PHE A 436 61.28 -2.01 -110.93
C PHE A 436 59.84 -2.38 -110.51
N ARG A 437 59.17 -3.28 -111.25
CA ARG A 437 57.82 -3.77 -110.91
C ARG A 437 57.79 -4.49 -109.55
N THR A 438 58.83 -5.25 -109.23
CA THR A 438 58.99 -5.95 -107.94
C THR A 438 59.22 -4.96 -106.79
N TRP A 439 60.02 -3.92 -107.00
CA TRP A 439 60.21 -2.82 -106.04
C TRP A 439 58.91 -2.05 -105.81
N GLN A 440 58.16 -1.73 -106.87
CA GLN A 440 56.90 -0.97 -106.80
C GLN A 440 55.83 -1.73 -106.00
N THR A 441 55.64 -3.02 -106.26
CA THR A 441 54.71 -3.87 -105.48
C THR A 441 55.16 -4.04 -104.03
N ARG A 442 56.47 -4.24 -103.77
CA ARG A 442 57.01 -4.32 -102.40
C ARG A 442 56.81 -3.01 -101.62
N ARG A 443 56.97 -1.86 -102.27
CA ARG A 443 56.72 -0.53 -101.69
C ARG A 443 55.23 -0.35 -101.33
N GLN A 444 54.31 -0.75 -102.20
CA GLN A 444 52.87 -0.72 -101.93
C GLN A 444 52.49 -1.65 -100.77
N PHE A 445 52.99 -2.90 -100.77
CA PHE A 445 52.76 -3.85 -99.67
C PHE A 445 53.24 -3.32 -98.31
N LEU A 446 54.42 -2.69 -98.26
CA LEU A 446 54.94 -2.08 -97.03
C LEU A 446 54.09 -0.90 -96.55
N ALA A 447 53.50 -0.12 -97.46
CA ALA A 447 52.55 0.95 -97.10
C ALA A 447 51.25 0.37 -96.50
N TYR A 448 50.64 -0.64 -97.13
CA TYR A 448 49.46 -1.32 -96.58
C TYR A 448 49.74 -1.98 -95.22
N ARG A 449 50.91 -2.62 -95.06
CA ARG A 449 51.32 -3.19 -93.76
C ARG A 449 51.45 -2.13 -92.67
N LYS A 450 52.01 -0.95 -92.98
CA LYS A 450 52.07 0.18 -92.02
C LYS A 450 50.66 0.65 -91.62
N ALA A 451 49.77 0.85 -92.59
CA ALA A 451 48.38 1.25 -92.33
C ALA A 451 47.61 0.23 -91.45
N ALA A 452 47.78 -1.08 -91.74
CA ALA A 452 47.18 -2.14 -90.95
C ALA A 452 47.66 -2.15 -89.49
N VAL A 453 48.95 -1.92 -89.24
CA VAL A 453 49.51 -1.82 -87.87
C VAL A 453 48.95 -0.60 -87.12
N VAL A 454 48.78 0.54 -87.80
CA VAL A 454 48.16 1.74 -87.19
C VAL A 454 46.71 1.46 -86.78
N LEU A 455 45.91 0.83 -87.66
CA LEU A 455 44.52 0.45 -87.35
C LEU A 455 44.44 -0.57 -86.20
N GLN A 456 45.32 -1.57 -86.18
CA GLN A 456 45.40 -2.55 -85.09
C GLN A 456 45.79 -1.91 -83.76
N ASN A 457 46.74 -0.98 -83.76
CA ASN A 457 47.15 -0.25 -82.56
C ASN A 457 46.04 0.66 -82.04
N HIS A 458 45.34 1.38 -82.93
CA HIS A 458 44.20 2.22 -82.57
C HIS A 458 43.04 1.38 -81.99
N HIS A 459 42.73 0.23 -82.58
CA HIS A 459 41.70 -0.68 -82.05
C HIS A 459 42.08 -1.26 -80.68
N ARG A 460 43.34 -1.65 -80.48
CA ARG A 460 43.84 -2.09 -79.16
C ARG A 460 43.77 -0.98 -78.11
N ALA A 461 44.14 0.26 -78.46
CA ALA A 461 44.02 1.41 -77.58
C ALA A 461 42.56 1.70 -77.20
N PHE A 462 41.63 1.63 -78.16
CA PHE A 462 40.20 1.78 -77.93
C PHE A 462 39.65 0.72 -76.97
N LEU A 463 39.99 -0.55 -77.16
CA LEU A 463 39.59 -1.65 -76.27
C LEU A 463 40.13 -1.46 -74.83
N SER A 464 41.39 -1.05 -74.69
CA SER A 464 41.99 -0.75 -73.38
C SER A 464 41.29 0.43 -72.69
N ALA A 465 40.97 1.51 -73.42
CA ALA A 465 40.23 2.65 -72.89
C ALA A 465 38.79 2.27 -72.47
N GLN A 466 38.12 1.43 -73.26
CA GLN A 466 36.79 0.89 -72.93
C GLN A 466 36.84 0.05 -71.64
N HIS A 467 37.83 -0.84 -71.51
CA HIS A 467 38.02 -1.65 -70.31
C HIS A 467 38.31 -0.79 -69.06
N GLN A 468 39.23 0.16 -69.15
CA GLN A 468 39.52 1.10 -68.05
C GLN A 468 38.29 1.91 -67.62
N ARG A 469 37.49 2.40 -68.58
CA ARG A 469 36.23 3.11 -68.27
C ARG A 469 35.22 2.21 -67.56
N GLN A 470 35.16 0.93 -67.91
CA GLN A 470 34.27 -0.04 -67.28
C GLN A 470 34.71 -0.37 -65.84
N VAL A 471 36.02 -0.51 -65.60
CA VAL A 471 36.60 -0.64 -64.25
C VAL A 471 36.32 0.61 -63.40
N TYR A 472 36.52 1.81 -63.95
CA TYR A 472 36.20 3.07 -63.26
C TYR A 472 34.71 3.17 -62.88
N LEU A 473 33.80 2.76 -63.77
CA LEU A 473 32.36 2.76 -63.48
C LEU A 473 31.99 1.75 -62.36
N GLN A 474 32.63 0.58 -62.32
CA GLN A 474 32.46 -0.38 -61.22
C GLN A 474 33.03 0.15 -59.89
N MET A 475 34.20 0.80 -59.93
CA MET A 475 34.80 1.46 -58.77
C MET A 475 33.86 2.54 -58.22
N ARG A 476 33.35 3.42 -59.09
CA ARG A 476 32.43 4.51 -58.74
C ARG A 476 31.09 3.99 -58.21
N SER A 477 30.51 2.95 -58.81
CA SER A 477 29.25 2.37 -58.32
C SER A 477 29.43 1.74 -56.93
N SER A 478 30.55 1.04 -56.71
CA SER A 478 30.92 0.47 -55.41
C SER A 478 31.08 1.55 -54.33
N VAL A 479 31.78 2.64 -54.64
CA VAL A 479 31.92 3.80 -53.75
C VAL A 479 30.56 4.42 -53.40
N ILE A 480 29.67 4.62 -54.38
CA ILE A 480 28.32 5.15 -54.15
C ILE A 480 27.51 4.22 -53.22
N ILE A 481 27.58 2.90 -53.43
CA ILE A 481 26.89 1.90 -52.57
C ILE A 481 27.44 1.94 -51.13
N ILE A 482 28.76 2.04 -50.95
CA ILE A 482 29.41 2.13 -49.64
C ILE A 482 29.03 3.44 -48.93
N GLN A 483 29.04 4.57 -49.64
CA GLN A 483 28.63 5.88 -49.12
C GLN A 483 27.13 5.89 -48.73
N ALA A 484 26.26 5.29 -49.54
CA ALA A 484 24.84 5.16 -49.24
C ALA A 484 24.60 4.28 -47.99
N ARG A 485 25.26 3.12 -47.90
CA ARG A 485 25.19 2.23 -46.72
C ARG A 485 25.69 2.92 -45.46
N THR A 486 26.82 3.63 -45.50
CA THR A 486 27.40 4.31 -44.33
C THR A 486 26.54 5.48 -43.88
N ARG A 487 26.05 6.34 -44.79
CA ARG A 487 25.08 7.41 -44.47
C ARG A 487 23.82 6.84 -43.81
N GLY A 488 23.24 5.77 -44.37
CA GLY A 488 22.08 5.08 -43.81
C GLY A 488 22.35 4.48 -42.42
N PHE A 489 23.50 3.84 -42.22
CA PHE A 489 23.91 3.28 -40.93
C PHE A 489 24.09 4.36 -39.85
N ILE A 490 24.77 5.47 -40.17
CA ILE A 490 24.97 6.60 -39.27
C ILE A 490 23.61 7.17 -38.82
N GLN A 491 22.68 7.38 -39.75
CA GLN A 491 21.39 7.95 -39.42
C GLN A 491 20.49 6.99 -38.62
N LYS A 492 20.53 5.68 -38.95
CA LYS A 492 19.88 4.63 -38.13
C LYS A 492 20.44 4.60 -36.70
N ARG A 493 21.76 4.78 -36.53
CA ARG A 493 22.44 4.84 -35.22
C ARG A 493 22.07 6.11 -34.42
N LYS A 494 21.95 7.28 -35.08
CA LYS A 494 21.45 8.51 -34.46
C LYS A 494 20.00 8.35 -33.99
N PHE A 495 19.11 7.86 -34.86
CA PHE A 495 17.71 7.61 -34.52
C PHE A 495 17.58 6.61 -33.35
N GLN A 496 18.37 5.53 -33.35
CA GLN A 496 18.34 4.56 -32.26
C GLN A 496 18.77 5.17 -30.91
N LYS A 497 19.80 6.03 -30.88
CA LYS A 497 20.19 6.77 -29.66
C LYS A 497 19.07 7.66 -29.12
N ILE A 498 18.34 8.35 -30.00
CA ILE A 498 17.19 9.19 -29.63
C ILE A 498 16.08 8.29 -29.08
N LYS A 499 15.70 7.24 -29.81
CA LYS A 499 14.68 6.26 -29.41
C LYS A 499 14.99 5.63 -28.04
N ASP A 500 16.21 5.17 -27.81
CA ASP A 500 16.61 4.53 -26.55
C ASP A 500 16.58 5.53 -25.37
N SER A 501 17.00 6.77 -25.61
CA SER A 501 16.90 7.86 -24.62
C SER A 501 15.43 8.20 -24.31
N THR A 502 14.59 8.33 -25.32
CA THR A 502 13.14 8.57 -25.16
C THR A 502 12.47 7.42 -24.42
N ILE A 503 12.79 6.15 -24.72
CA ILE A 503 12.26 4.99 -24.01
C ILE A 503 12.70 5.00 -22.54
N LYS A 504 13.96 5.34 -22.23
CA LYS A 504 14.44 5.51 -20.84
C LYS A 504 13.67 6.59 -20.09
N ILE A 505 13.50 7.78 -20.69
CA ILE A 505 12.74 8.89 -20.09
C ILE A 505 11.28 8.47 -19.84
N GLN A 506 10.61 7.87 -20.83
CA GLN A 506 9.24 7.38 -20.67
C GLN A 506 9.12 6.27 -19.62
N ALA A 507 10.09 5.35 -19.52
CA ALA A 507 10.10 4.30 -18.51
C ALA A 507 10.28 4.87 -17.10
N VAL A 508 11.20 5.83 -16.91
CA VAL A 508 11.38 6.55 -15.64
C VAL A 508 10.12 7.31 -15.25
N TRP A 509 9.47 7.99 -16.20
CA TRP A 509 8.23 8.73 -15.96
C TRP A 509 7.03 7.82 -15.61
N ARG A 510 6.83 6.72 -16.35
CA ARG A 510 5.82 5.69 -16.01
C ARG A 510 6.07 5.11 -14.62
N SER A 511 7.33 4.84 -14.27
CA SER A 511 7.74 4.36 -12.95
C SER A 511 7.50 5.42 -11.84
N TYR A 512 7.78 6.70 -12.11
CA TYR A 512 7.47 7.81 -11.19
C TYR A 512 5.96 7.91 -10.92
N ASN A 513 5.12 7.88 -11.94
CA ASN A 513 3.66 7.93 -11.77
C ASN A 513 3.13 6.72 -10.99
N ALA A 514 3.64 5.52 -11.25
CA ALA A 514 3.30 4.33 -10.47
C ALA A 514 3.68 4.48 -8.98
N ARG A 515 4.87 5.03 -8.68
CA ARG A 515 5.30 5.33 -7.29
C ARG A 515 4.44 6.40 -6.62
N LYS A 516 4.10 7.49 -7.34
CA LYS A 516 3.22 8.58 -6.87
C LYS A 516 1.82 8.05 -6.53
N TYR A 517 1.26 7.18 -7.37
CA TYR A 517 0.00 6.49 -7.09
C TYR A 517 0.11 5.54 -5.88
N LEU A 518 1.18 4.74 -5.81
CA LEU A 518 1.43 3.83 -4.68
C LEU A 518 1.54 4.58 -3.33
N HIS A 519 2.13 5.78 -3.30
CA HIS A 519 2.15 6.63 -2.10
C HIS A 519 0.75 7.09 -1.68
N LYS A 520 -0.10 7.53 -2.62
CA LYS A 520 -1.51 7.84 -2.33
C LYS A 520 -2.26 6.64 -1.77
N VAL A 521 -2.07 5.45 -2.35
CA VAL A 521 -2.69 4.20 -1.87
C VAL A 521 -2.16 3.81 -0.47
N LYS A 522 -0.85 3.91 -0.21
CA LYS A 522 -0.28 3.64 1.12
C LYS A 522 -0.80 4.61 2.18
N ALA A 523 -0.95 5.89 1.85
CA ALA A 523 -1.56 6.89 2.74
C ALA A 523 -3.04 6.55 3.03
N ALA A 524 -3.83 6.24 2.00
CA ALA A 524 -5.21 5.80 2.16
C ALA A 524 -5.33 4.54 3.02
N CYS A 525 -4.45 3.55 2.84
CA CYS A 525 -4.41 2.35 3.69
C CYS A 525 -4.10 2.68 5.16
N LYS A 526 -3.17 3.62 5.44
CA LYS A 526 -2.89 4.07 6.81
C LYS A 526 -4.13 4.74 7.44
N ILE A 527 -4.80 5.64 6.72
CA ILE A 527 -6.01 6.31 7.18
C ILE A 527 -7.14 5.31 7.44
N GLN A 528 -7.35 4.35 6.52
CA GLN A 528 -8.35 3.29 6.67
C GLN A 528 -8.05 2.36 7.85
N ALA A 529 -6.77 2.01 8.08
CA ALA A 529 -6.36 1.21 9.24
C ALA A 529 -6.59 1.95 10.56
N TRP A 530 -6.20 3.24 10.63
CA TRP A 530 -6.43 4.07 11.80
C TRP A 530 -7.92 4.26 12.10
N TYR A 531 -8.75 4.49 11.07
CA TYR A 531 -10.20 4.57 11.22
C TYR A 531 -10.82 3.25 11.74
N ARG A 532 -10.37 2.09 11.22
CA ARG A 532 -10.82 0.77 11.72
C ARG A 532 -10.44 0.57 13.19
N TYR A 533 -9.21 0.92 13.57
CA TYR A 533 -8.76 0.90 14.96
C TYR A 533 -9.60 1.83 15.85
N TRP A 534 -9.81 3.09 15.43
CA TRP A 534 -10.63 4.05 16.17
C TRP A 534 -12.07 3.57 16.36
N LYS A 535 -12.68 2.99 15.31
CA LYS A 535 -14.03 2.43 15.37
C LYS A 535 -14.09 1.27 16.37
N ALA A 536 -13.19 0.30 16.27
CA ALA A 536 -13.12 -0.84 17.20
C ALA A 536 -12.87 -0.39 18.65
N ARG A 537 -11.97 0.59 18.86
CA ARG A 537 -11.72 1.18 20.20
C ARG A 537 -12.95 1.90 20.75
N LYS A 538 -13.72 2.61 19.91
CA LYS A 538 -14.97 3.27 20.30
C LYS A 538 -16.06 2.25 20.68
N GLU A 539 -16.18 1.18 19.92
CA GLU A 539 -17.10 0.07 20.20
C GLU A 539 -16.72 -0.64 21.51
N TYR A 540 -15.44 -0.95 21.71
CA TYR A 540 -14.91 -1.52 22.95
C TYR A 540 -15.16 -0.61 24.18
N LEU A 541 -14.91 0.70 24.08
CA LEU A 541 -15.19 1.65 25.16
C LEU A 541 -16.69 1.76 25.47
N ALA A 542 -17.56 1.61 24.47
CA ALA A 542 -19.00 1.54 24.69
C ALA A 542 -19.38 0.26 25.47
N VAL A 543 -18.81 -0.89 25.10
CA VAL A 543 -19.01 -2.17 25.81
C VAL A 543 -18.52 -2.08 27.26
N LEU A 544 -17.34 -1.51 27.52
CA LEU A 544 -16.84 -1.29 28.88
C LEU A 544 -17.77 -0.37 29.69
N LYS A 545 -18.35 0.66 29.06
CA LYS A 545 -19.32 1.53 29.73
C LYS A 545 -20.62 0.79 30.07
N THR A 546 -21.13 -0.06 29.18
CA THR A 546 -22.32 -0.89 29.48
C THR A 546 -22.03 -1.94 30.54
N VAL A 547 -20.85 -2.57 30.52
CA VAL A 547 -20.43 -3.54 31.56
C VAL A 547 -20.36 -2.86 32.93
N LYS A 548 -19.75 -1.68 33.06
CA LYS A 548 -19.73 -0.92 34.32
C LYS A 548 -21.13 -0.55 34.82
N ILE A 549 -22.06 -0.21 33.92
CA ILE A 549 -23.46 0.08 34.29
C ILE A 549 -24.17 -1.19 34.78
N ILE A 550 -23.99 -2.31 34.09
CA ILE A 550 -24.59 -3.61 34.46
C ILE A 550 -24.02 -4.09 35.81
N GLN A 551 -22.70 -4.01 36.01
CA GLN A 551 -22.04 -4.32 37.28
C GLN A 551 -22.55 -3.42 38.41
N GLY A 552 -22.63 -2.11 38.20
CA GLY A 552 -23.20 -1.19 39.19
C GLY A 552 -24.66 -1.48 39.52
N CYS A 553 -25.47 -1.83 38.52
CA CYS A 553 -26.87 -2.23 38.71
C CYS A 553 -27.01 -3.57 39.44
N PHE A 554 -26.11 -4.53 39.18
CA PHE A 554 -26.06 -5.80 39.87
C PHE A 554 -25.66 -5.64 41.34
N CYS A 555 -24.57 -4.92 41.64
CA CYS A 555 -24.13 -4.67 43.00
C CYS A 555 -25.18 -3.90 43.81
N THR A 556 -25.79 -2.86 43.24
CA THR A 556 -26.88 -2.12 43.91
C THR A 556 -28.14 -2.97 44.12
N LYS A 557 -28.48 -3.88 43.20
CA LYS A 557 -29.56 -4.85 43.41
C LYS A 557 -29.20 -5.86 44.51
N GLN A 558 -27.97 -6.36 44.54
CA GLN A 558 -27.49 -7.31 45.56
C GLN A 558 -27.52 -6.69 46.96
N GLU A 559 -26.98 -5.48 47.14
CA GLU A 559 -27.01 -4.75 48.41
C GLU A 559 -28.44 -4.36 48.83
N ARG A 560 -29.29 -3.95 47.88
CA ARG A 560 -30.70 -3.70 48.17
C ARG A 560 -31.42 -4.96 48.65
N THR A 561 -31.15 -6.13 48.06
CA THR A 561 -31.73 -7.41 48.50
C THR A 561 -31.23 -7.80 49.89
N ARG A 562 -29.93 -7.65 50.17
CA ARG A 562 -29.34 -7.85 51.52
C ARG A 562 -30.04 -6.97 52.56
N PHE A 563 -30.15 -5.67 52.29
CA PHE A 563 -30.82 -4.72 53.18
C PHE A 563 -32.30 -5.06 53.40
N LEU A 564 -33.04 -5.43 52.34
CA LEU A 564 -34.44 -5.82 52.45
C LEU A 564 -34.63 -7.10 53.27
N ASN A 565 -33.73 -8.09 53.13
CA ASN A 565 -33.76 -9.31 53.92
C ASN A 565 -33.48 -9.02 55.41
N VAL A 566 -32.45 -8.22 55.72
CA VAL A 566 -32.16 -7.79 57.10
C VAL A 566 -33.37 -7.05 57.69
N ARG A 567 -33.93 -6.09 56.96
CA ARG A 567 -35.12 -5.34 57.39
C ARG A 567 -36.33 -6.25 57.61
N ALA A 568 -36.55 -7.25 56.77
CA ALA A 568 -37.63 -8.21 56.92
C ALA A 568 -37.45 -9.05 58.21
N SER A 569 -36.25 -9.59 58.43
CA SER A 569 -35.91 -10.33 59.66
C SER A 569 -36.09 -9.46 60.91
N THR A 570 -35.61 -8.21 60.90
CA THR A 570 -35.82 -7.27 62.02
C THR A 570 -37.31 -7.01 62.28
N ILE A 571 -38.12 -6.82 61.24
CA ILE A 571 -39.58 -6.63 61.38
C ILE A 571 -40.27 -7.88 61.94
N ILE A 572 -39.84 -9.09 61.52
CA ILE A 572 -40.36 -10.35 62.04
C ILE A 572 -40.03 -10.49 63.53
N ILE A 573 -38.77 -10.25 63.92
CA ILE A 573 -38.32 -10.28 65.33
C ILE A 573 -39.10 -9.25 66.16
N GLN A 574 -39.21 -8.00 65.70
CA GLN A 574 -39.98 -6.94 66.37
C GLN A 574 -41.46 -7.30 66.52
N ARG A 575 -42.09 -7.90 65.49
CA ARG A 575 -43.48 -8.38 65.56
C ARG A 575 -43.63 -9.52 66.56
N LYS A 576 -42.73 -10.51 66.54
CA LYS A 576 -42.76 -11.64 67.49
C LYS A 576 -42.56 -11.15 68.92
N TRP A 577 -41.61 -10.26 69.16
CA TRP A 577 -41.38 -9.64 70.47
C TRP A 577 -42.61 -8.88 70.98
N ARG A 578 -43.23 -8.02 70.16
CA ARG A 578 -44.46 -7.30 70.50
C ARG A 578 -45.62 -8.25 70.83
N ALA A 579 -45.77 -9.35 70.07
CA ALA A 579 -46.78 -10.37 70.36
C ALA A 579 -46.50 -11.11 71.68
N THR A 580 -45.24 -11.46 71.96
CA THR A 580 -44.83 -12.07 73.25
C THR A 580 -45.08 -11.13 74.42
N LEU A 581 -44.77 -9.83 74.27
CA LEU A 581 -45.01 -8.80 75.29
C LEU A 581 -46.50 -8.61 75.56
N ALA A 582 -47.33 -8.49 74.52
CA ALA A 582 -48.78 -8.43 74.65
C ALA A 582 -49.36 -9.68 75.33
N GLY A 583 -48.85 -10.87 74.99
CA GLY A 583 -49.22 -12.13 75.64
C GLY A 583 -48.83 -12.19 77.11
N ARG A 584 -47.67 -11.64 77.50
CA ARG A 584 -47.24 -11.53 78.90
C ARG A 584 -48.17 -10.62 79.70
N ILE A 585 -48.44 -9.42 79.18
CA ILE A 585 -49.36 -8.44 79.80
C ILE A 585 -50.76 -9.05 79.96
N ALA A 586 -51.29 -9.71 78.93
CA ALA A 586 -52.59 -10.38 79.02
C ALA A 586 -52.62 -11.51 80.06
N ARG A 587 -51.52 -12.29 80.20
CA ARG A 587 -51.39 -13.34 81.22
C ARG A 587 -51.35 -12.76 82.63
N GLU A 588 -50.65 -11.64 82.84
CA GLU A 588 -50.60 -10.95 84.14
C GLU A 588 -51.98 -10.40 84.52
N HIS A 589 -52.70 -9.74 83.60
CA HIS A 589 -54.08 -9.32 83.82
C HIS A 589 -55.02 -10.50 84.11
N PHE A 590 -54.87 -11.63 83.42
CA PHE A 590 -55.67 -12.84 83.71
C PHE A 590 -55.40 -13.40 85.11
N LEU A 591 -54.13 -13.46 85.53
CA LEU A 591 -53.74 -13.90 86.87
C LEU A 591 -54.25 -12.94 87.95
N MET A 592 -54.16 -11.63 87.73
CA MET A 592 -54.74 -10.59 88.58
C MET A 592 -56.27 -10.77 88.71
N MET A 593 -56.96 -11.00 87.60
CA MET A 593 -58.42 -11.26 87.59
C MET A 593 -58.80 -12.56 88.31
N LYS A 594 -57.99 -13.62 88.20
CA LYS A 594 -58.17 -14.85 89.00
C LYS A 594 -57.99 -14.57 90.51
N ARG A 595 -56.96 -13.82 90.91
CA ARG A 595 -56.72 -13.43 92.31
C ARG A 595 -57.90 -12.61 92.87
N HIS A 596 -58.40 -11.61 92.15
CA HIS A 596 -59.57 -10.84 92.59
C HIS A 596 -60.88 -11.65 92.62
N ARG A 597 -61.06 -12.63 91.72
CA ARG A 597 -62.21 -13.55 91.78
C ARG A 597 -62.13 -14.45 93.01
N ALA A 598 -60.96 -15.02 93.32
CA ALA A 598 -60.73 -15.81 94.53
C ALA A 598 -60.99 -14.99 95.80
N ALA A 599 -60.41 -13.79 95.89
CA ALA A 599 -60.61 -12.88 97.02
C ALA A 599 -62.10 -12.53 97.23
N ARG A 600 -62.84 -12.18 96.15
CA ARG A 600 -64.29 -11.94 96.24
C ARG A 600 -65.08 -13.15 96.68
N LEU A 601 -64.71 -14.36 96.24
CA LEU A 601 -65.42 -15.59 96.59
C LEU A 601 -65.20 -15.97 98.06
N ILE A 602 -63.97 -15.79 98.57
CA ILE A 602 -63.64 -15.92 100.00
C ILE A 602 -64.43 -14.90 100.84
N GLN A 603 -64.40 -13.61 100.44
CA GLN A 603 -65.13 -12.54 101.13
C GLN A 603 -66.65 -12.76 101.13
N ALA A 604 -67.23 -13.24 100.02
CA ALA A 604 -68.66 -13.54 99.92
C ALA A 604 -69.06 -14.72 100.79
N ASN A 605 -68.26 -15.81 100.81
CA ASN A 605 -68.51 -16.95 101.68
C ASN A 605 -68.41 -16.59 103.16
N PHE A 606 -67.43 -15.76 103.56
CA PHE A 606 -67.33 -15.27 104.93
C PHE A 606 -68.52 -14.38 105.33
N ARG A 607 -68.98 -13.47 104.46
CA ARG A 607 -70.20 -12.68 104.68
C ARG A 607 -71.44 -13.56 104.81
N ARG A 608 -71.57 -14.60 103.98
CA ARG A 608 -72.64 -15.60 104.07
C ARG A 608 -72.60 -16.38 105.38
N TYR A 609 -71.41 -16.78 105.84
CA TYR A 609 -71.23 -17.42 107.16
C TYR A 609 -71.66 -16.50 108.30
N LYS A 610 -71.21 -15.24 108.32
CA LYS A 610 -71.59 -14.26 109.36
C LYS A 610 -73.11 -14.01 109.38
N GLY A 611 -73.74 -13.86 108.20
CA GLY A 611 -75.19 -13.74 108.09
C GLY A 611 -75.95 -14.99 108.58
N ARG A 612 -75.42 -16.20 108.31
CA ARG A 612 -76.00 -17.46 108.81
C ARG A 612 -75.93 -17.55 110.32
N GLN A 613 -74.86 -17.08 110.96
CA GLN A 613 -74.76 -17.06 112.43
C GLN A 613 -75.80 -16.11 113.06
N VAL A 614 -75.98 -14.91 112.51
CA VAL A 614 -77.03 -13.98 112.98
C VAL A 614 -78.43 -14.59 112.83
N PHE A 615 -78.73 -15.24 111.69
CA PHE A 615 -80.00 -15.94 111.50
C PHE A 615 -80.20 -17.10 112.49
N LEU A 616 -79.15 -17.86 112.82
CA LEU A 616 -79.24 -18.95 113.80
C LEU A 616 -79.52 -18.42 115.22
N GLN A 617 -78.91 -17.29 115.61
CA GLN A 617 -79.21 -16.59 116.87
C GLN A 617 -80.65 -16.04 116.91
N GLN A 618 -81.13 -15.44 115.82
CA GLN A 618 -82.52 -15.00 115.71
C GLN A 618 -83.50 -16.19 115.75
N LYS A 619 -83.15 -17.32 115.11
CA LYS A 619 -83.97 -18.54 115.12
C LYS A 619 -84.02 -19.18 116.51
N SER A 620 -82.93 -19.23 117.26
CA SER A 620 -82.95 -19.77 118.63
C SER A 620 -83.78 -18.87 119.55
N ALA A 621 -83.61 -17.55 119.49
CA ALA A 621 -84.43 -16.59 120.24
C ALA A 621 -85.94 -16.73 119.89
N ALA A 622 -86.27 -16.82 118.60
CA ALA A 622 -87.65 -17.02 118.16
C ALA A 622 -88.24 -18.36 118.65
N LEU A 623 -87.46 -19.45 118.66
CA LEU A 623 -87.90 -20.75 119.19
C LEU A 623 -88.13 -20.71 120.71
N THR A 624 -87.32 -19.97 121.47
CA THR A 624 -87.53 -19.76 122.91
C THR A 624 -88.83 -19.00 123.18
N ILE A 625 -89.07 -17.90 122.46
CA ILE A 625 -90.31 -17.12 122.56
C ILE A 625 -91.53 -17.98 122.14
N GLN A 626 -91.41 -18.76 121.06
CA GLN A 626 -92.48 -19.64 120.60
C GLN A 626 -92.78 -20.78 121.58
N ARG A 627 -91.77 -21.35 122.26
CA ARG A 627 -91.98 -22.35 123.33
C ARG A 627 -92.76 -21.74 124.50
N TYR A 628 -92.36 -20.56 124.96
CA TYR A 628 -93.04 -19.83 126.04
C TYR A 628 -94.51 -19.51 125.69
N ILE A 629 -94.76 -18.96 124.50
CA ILE A 629 -96.12 -18.62 124.05
C ILE A 629 -96.98 -19.88 123.84
N ARG A 630 -96.41 -20.98 123.34
CA ARG A 630 -97.16 -22.25 123.17
C ARG A 630 -97.58 -22.85 124.50
N ALA A 631 -96.70 -22.89 125.50
CA ALA A 631 -97.06 -23.33 126.86
C ALA A 631 -98.21 -22.49 127.44
N ARG A 632 -98.12 -21.16 127.30
CA ARG A 632 -99.17 -20.23 127.77
C ARG A 632 -100.49 -20.32 126.98
N LYS A 633 -100.47 -20.80 125.73
CA LYS A 633 -101.67 -21.00 124.92
C LYS A 633 -102.37 -22.32 125.23
N VAL A 634 -101.63 -23.41 125.48
CA VAL A 634 -102.20 -24.73 125.86
C VAL A 634 -103.05 -24.60 127.13
N GLY A 635 -102.50 -24.02 128.20
CA GLY A 635 -103.23 -23.84 129.47
C GLY A 635 -104.45 -22.90 129.42
N LYS A 636 -104.60 -22.07 128.38
CA LYS A 636 -105.84 -21.30 128.14
C LYS A 636 -106.88 -22.07 127.32
N CYS A 637 -106.47 -22.92 126.40
CA CYS A 637 -107.39 -23.63 125.49
C CYS A 637 -108.14 -24.79 126.16
N GLU A 638 -107.55 -25.46 127.15
CA GLU A 638 -108.24 -26.54 127.89
C GLU A 638 -109.44 -26.00 128.69
N ARG A 639 -109.30 -24.82 129.32
CA ARG A 639 -110.37 -24.15 130.06
C ARG A 639 -111.54 -23.68 129.20
N ILE A 640 -111.32 -23.39 127.91
CA ILE A 640 -112.37 -22.92 126.98
C ILE A 640 -113.11 -24.09 126.33
N LYS A 641 -112.40 -25.17 125.98
CA LYS A 641 -113.02 -26.38 125.38
C LYS A 641 -114.09 -27.03 126.25
N TYR A 642 -113.99 -26.91 127.58
CA TYR A 642 -115.01 -27.36 128.53
C TYR A 642 -116.35 -26.59 128.39
N LEU A 643 -116.33 -25.34 127.93
CA LEU A 643 -117.52 -24.46 127.87
C LEU A 643 -118.18 -24.42 126.48
N GLU A 644 -117.42 -24.59 125.39
CA GLU A 644 -117.96 -24.51 124.02
C GLU A 644 -118.64 -25.79 123.53
N LEU A 645 -118.32 -26.95 124.12
CA LEU A 645 -118.96 -28.24 123.76
C LEU A 645 -120.50 -28.24 123.95
N LYS A 646 -121.02 -27.28 124.73
CA LYS A 646 -122.44 -27.16 125.13
C LYS A 646 -123.33 -26.38 124.15
N LYS A 647 -122.76 -25.64 123.18
CA LYS A 647 -123.54 -24.66 122.36
C LYS A 647 -123.65 -24.96 120.85
N SER A 648 -122.79 -25.81 120.29
CA SER A 648 -122.61 -25.90 118.83
C SER A 648 -123.59 -26.81 118.08
N THR A 649 -124.56 -27.43 118.76
CA THR A 649 -125.41 -28.50 118.19
C THR A 649 -126.62 -28.02 117.37
N VAL A 650 -126.96 -26.73 117.36
CA VAL A 650 -128.30 -26.27 116.93
C VAL A 650 -128.37 -25.54 115.57
N VAL A 651 -127.33 -24.80 115.13
CA VAL A 651 -127.49 -23.79 114.05
C VAL A 651 -127.08 -24.28 112.65
N LEU A 652 -126.52 -25.49 112.51
CA LEU A 652 -125.91 -25.97 111.25
C LEU A 652 -126.88 -26.32 110.10
N GLN A 653 -128.20 -26.14 110.25
CA GLN A 653 -129.20 -26.79 109.38
C GLN A 653 -129.83 -25.96 108.24
N ALA A 654 -129.70 -24.62 108.19
CA ALA A 654 -130.63 -23.79 107.38
C ALA A 654 -130.19 -23.36 105.95
N LEU A 655 -129.02 -22.73 105.75
CA LEU A 655 -128.86 -21.73 104.65
C LEU A 655 -128.22 -22.18 103.33
N VAL A 656 -127.88 -23.47 103.15
CA VAL A 656 -127.08 -23.94 101.98
C VAL A 656 -127.84 -23.95 100.64
N ARG A 657 -129.17 -23.96 100.61
CA ARG A 657 -129.95 -24.40 99.43
C ARG A 657 -130.26 -23.33 98.35
N GLY A 658 -130.10 -22.03 98.61
CA GLY A 658 -130.66 -20.98 97.72
C GLY A 658 -129.78 -20.42 96.59
N TRP A 659 -128.46 -20.62 96.61
CA TRP A 659 -127.51 -19.80 95.82
C TRP A 659 -127.16 -20.35 94.42
N LEU A 660 -127.23 -21.65 94.20
CA LEU A 660 -126.55 -22.33 93.08
C LEU A 660 -127.17 -22.17 91.67
N VAL A 661 -128.45 -21.79 91.56
CA VAL A 661 -129.18 -21.84 90.26
C VAL A 661 -128.89 -20.63 89.36
N ARG A 662 -128.72 -19.43 89.92
CA ARG A 662 -128.73 -18.16 89.14
C ARG A 662 -127.49 -17.93 88.28
N LYS A 663 -126.36 -18.58 88.58
CA LYS A 663 -125.07 -18.33 87.91
C LYS A 663 -124.98 -18.88 86.47
N ARG A 664 -125.75 -19.93 86.13
CA ARG A 664 -125.48 -20.78 84.96
C ARG A 664 -125.99 -20.22 83.60
N ILE A 665 -126.92 -19.27 83.62
CA ILE A 665 -127.61 -18.77 82.41
C ILE A 665 -126.82 -17.68 81.66
N LEU A 666 -125.96 -16.91 82.36
CA LEU A 666 -125.27 -15.75 81.79
C LEU A 666 -124.13 -16.13 80.83
N GLU A 667 -123.47 -17.28 81.05
CA GLU A 667 -122.23 -17.67 80.38
C GLU A 667 -122.42 -18.22 78.95
N GLN A 668 -123.65 -18.58 78.54
CA GLN A 668 -123.91 -19.11 77.19
C GLN A 668 -124.09 -18.02 76.11
N LYS A 669 -124.64 -16.84 76.45
CA LYS A 669 -124.97 -15.78 75.47
C LYS A 669 -123.76 -15.05 74.87
N THR A 670 -122.56 -15.18 75.44
CA THR A 670 -121.35 -14.47 74.99
C THR A 670 -120.54 -15.23 73.94
N LYS A 671 -120.57 -16.57 73.94
CA LYS A 671 -119.72 -17.42 73.08
C LYS A 671 -120.08 -17.36 71.60
N ILE A 672 -121.37 -17.22 71.27
CA ILE A 672 -121.88 -17.25 69.88
C ILE A 672 -121.44 -16.03 69.06
N ARG A 673 -121.33 -14.83 69.68
CA ARG A 673 -120.99 -13.58 68.96
C ARG A 673 -119.54 -13.52 68.46
N LEU A 674 -118.63 -14.27 69.06
CA LEU A 674 -117.20 -14.23 68.73
C LEU A 674 -116.87 -14.99 67.43
N LEU A 675 -117.62 -16.04 67.12
CA LEU A 675 -117.36 -16.95 65.98
C LEU A 675 -117.68 -16.34 64.61
N HIS A 676 -118.66 -15.44 64.52
CA HIS A 676 -119.01 -14.81 63.24
C HIS A 676 -118.02 -13.72 62.80
N PHE A 677 -117.34 -13.04 63.75
CA PHE A 677 -116.38 -11.97 63.42
C PHE A 677 -115.05 -12.51 62.86
N THR A 678 -114.57 -13.66 63.37
CA THR A 678 -113.28 -14.24 62.96
C THR A 678 -113.30 -14.80 61.53
N ALA A 679 -114.44 -15.31 61.07
CA ALA A 679 -114.59 -15.84 59.72
C ALA A 679 -114.45 -14.75 58.63
N ALA A 680 -115.04 -13.57 58.85
CA ALA A 680 -115.01 -12.47 57.86
C ALA A 680 -113.60 -11.92 57.60
N ALA A 681 -112.76 -11.82 58.65
CA ALA A 681 -111.41 -11.27 58.52
C ALA A 681 -110.47 -12.16 57.68
N TYR A 682 -110.70 -13.47 57.62
CA TYR A 682 -109.82 -14.44 56.95
C TYR A 682 -109.87 -14.33 55.42
N TYR A 683 -111.07 -14.16 54.84
CA TYR A 683 -111.25 -14.15 53.39
C TYR A 683 -110.64 -12.90 52.72
N HIS A 684 -110.79 -11.71 53.32
CA HIS A 684 -110.22 -10.47 52.77
C HIS A 684 -108.68 -10.47 52.73
N LEU A 685 -108.01 -11.08 53.71
CA LEU A 685 -106.55 -11.09 53.78
C LEU A 685 -105.91 -11.97 52.69
N SER A 686 -106.63 -13.01 52.25
CA SER A 686 -106.17 -13.95 51.22
C SER A 686 -106.13 -13.31 49.82
N ALA A 687 -107.13 -12.50 49.46
CA ALA A 687 -107.20 -11.81 48.17
C ALA A 687 -106.01 -10.85 47.93
N LEU A 688 -105.60 -10.10 48.96
CA LEU A 688 -104.50 -9.14 48.87
C LEU A 688 -103.13 -9.79 48.63
N ARG A 689 -102.91 -11.04 49.08
CA ARG A 689 -101.65 -11.76 48.90
C ARG A 689 -101.44 -12.17 47.44
N ILE A 690 -102.51 -12.64 46.78
CA ILE A 690 -102.50 -13.07 45.37
C ILE A 690 -102.20 -11.87 44.45
N GLN A 691 -102.87 -10.73 44.66
CA GLN A 691 -102.69 -9.53 43.85
C GLN A 691 -101.26 -8.94 43.91
N ARG A 692 -100.59 -9.03 45.07
CA ARG A 692 -99.19 -8.56 45.23
C ARG A 692 -98.19 -9.46 44.52
N ALA A 693 -98.37 -10.78 44.56
CA ALA A 693 -97.46 -11.74 43.92
C ALA A 693 -97.39 -11.53 42.39
N TYR A 694 -98.55 -11.32 41.74
CA TYR A 694 -98.62 -11.13 40.29
C TYR A 694 -97.88 -9.86 39.81
N LYS A 695 -98.04 -8.73 40.51
CA LYS A 695 -97.35 -7.47 40.16
C LYS A 695 -95.83 -7.60 40.27
N LEU A 696 -95.31 -8.35 41.24
CA LEU A 696 -93.88 -8.59 41.40
C LEU A 696 -93.30 -9.39 40.22
N HIS A 697 -94.00 -10.43 39.75
CA HIS A 697 -93.54 -11.25 38.63
C HIS A 697 -93.36 -10.42 37.34
N MET A 698 -94.31 -9.54 37.03
CA MET A 698 -94.29 -8.74 35.80
C MET A 698 -93.11 -7.74 35.77
N ALA A 699 -92.74 -7.16 36.92
CA ALA A 699 -91.56 -6.30 37.03
C ALA A 699 -90.25 -7.05 36.71
N VAL A 700 -90.07 -8.26 37.27
CA VAL A 700 -88.87 -9.10 37.04
C VAL A 700 -88.76 -9.52 35.57
N LYS A 701 -89.88 -9.87 34.92
CA LYS A 701 -89.90 -10.28 33.51
C LYS A 701 -89.43 -9.16 32.57
N ASN A 702 -89.79 -7.91 32.87
CA ASN A 702 -89.37 -6.75 32.09
C ASN A 702 -87.90 -6.38 32.33
N ALA A 703 -87.41 -6.49 33.57
CA ALA A 703 -85.99 -6.29 33.87
C ALA A 703 -85.06 -7.26 33.12
N ASN A 704 -85.42 -8.56 33.05
CA ASN A 704 -84.63 -9.56 32.35
C ASN A 704 -84.50 -9.31 30.83
N LYS A 705 -85.53 -8.73 30.19
CA LYS A 705 -85.44 -8.35 28.77
C LYS A 705 -84.38 -7.27 28.53
N GLN A 706 -84.27 -6.28 29.41
CA GLN A 706 -83.26 -5.22 29.30
C GLN A 706 -81.83 -5.76 29.52
N VAL A 707 -81.64 -6.65 30.49
CA VAL A 707 -80.34 -7.28 30.79
C VAL A 707 -79.80 -8.05 29.57
N ASN A 708 -80.65 -8.84 28.89
CA ASN A 708 -80.23 -9.61 27.71
C ASN A 708 -79.77 -8.72 26.54
N SER A 709 -80.46 -7.61 26.29
CA SER A 709 -80.07 -6.62 25.27
C SER A 709 -78.68 -6.03 25.55
N VAL A 710 -78.40 -5.68 26.82
CA VAL A 710 -77.08 -5.17 27.26
C VAL A 710 -75.99 -6.23 27.09
N ILE A 711 -76.26 -7.50 27.44
CA ILE A 711 -75.30 -8.60 27.28
C ILE A 711 -74.92 -8.82 25.80
N CYS A 712 -75.87 -8.71 24.87
CA CYS A 712 -75.58 -8.83 23.43
C CYS A 712 -74.64 -7.71 22.94
N ILE A 713 -74.91 -6.46 23.31
CA ILE A 713 -74.06 -5.31 22.95
C ILE A 713 -72.65 -5.48 23.55
N GLN A 714 -72.56 -5.92 24.81
CA GLN A 714 -71.27 -6.18 25.46
C GLN A 714 -70.49 -7.33 24.81
N ARG A 715 -71.15 -8.42 24.38
CA ARG A 715 -70.51 -9.52 23.63
C ARG A 715 -69.97 -9.02 22.29
N TRP A 716 -70.76 -8.27 21.53
CA TRP A 716 -70.34 -7.71 20.24
C TRP A 716 -69.13 -6.76 20.37
N PHE A 717 -69.13 -5.88 21.38
CA PHE A 717 -68.01 -4.97 21.60
C PHE A 717 -66.73 -5.71 22.01
N ARG A 718 -66.85 -6.77 22.84
CA ARG A 718 -65.72 -7.63 23.23
C ARG A 718 -65.13 -8.37 22.03
N THR A 719 -65.95 -8.95 21.13
CA THR A 719 -65.44 -9.65 19.94
C THR A 719 -64.76 -8.70 18.97
N LYS A 720 -65.31 -7.49 18.73
CA LYS A 720 -64.65 -6.47 17.89
C LYS A 720 -63.31 -5.99 18.47
N LEU A 721 -63.21 -5.79 19.78
CA LEU A 721 -61.94 -5.45 20.43
C LEU A 721 -60.91 -6.59 20.32
N GLN A 722 -61.36 -7.85 20.40
CA GLN A 722 -60.51 -9.02 20.27
C GLN A 722 -59.99 -9.21 18.82
N GLN A 723 -60.84 -8.98 17.81
CA GLN A 723 -60.43 -8.94 16.39
C GLN A 723 -59.35 -7.87 16.15
N LYS A 724 -59.52 -6.65 16.69
CA LYS A 724 -58.53 -5.56 16.55
C LYS A 724 -57.19 -5.92 17.20
N ARG A 725 -57.21 -6.55 18.38
CA ARG A 725 -55.98 -7.04 19.07
C ARG A 725 -55.30 -8.18 18.29
N PHE A 726 -56.07 -9.07 17.67
CA PHE A 726 -55.53 -10.14 16.83
C PHE A 726 -54.84 -9.59 15.59
N ALA A 727 -55.49 -8.67 14.85
CA ALA A 727 -54.91 -8.02 13.68
C ALA A 727 -53.60 -7.26 14.01
N GLN A 728 -53.53 -6.58 15.17
CA GLN A 728 -52.31 -5.94 15.65
C GLN A 728 -51.19 -6.93 15.97
N LYS A 729 -51.50 -8.06 16.62
CA LYS A 729 -50.53 -9.14 16.85
C LYS A 729 -50.03 -9.76 15.55
N TYR A 730 -50.93 -10.07 14.62
CA TYR A 730 -50.60 -10.63 13.30
C TYR A 730 -49.67 -9.70 12.51
N HIS A 731 -49.99 -8.40 12.45
CA HIS A 731 -49.13 -7.41 11.79
C HIS A 731 -47.74 -7.29 12.46
N SER A 732 -47.68 -7.40 13.80
CA SER A 732 -46.39 -7.44 14.51
C SER A 732 -45.58 -8.69 14.17
N ILE A 733 -46.21 -9.87 14.06
CA ILE A 733 -45.55 -11.13 13.70
C ILE A 733 -45.00 -11.06 12.28
N VAL A 734 -45.82 -10.65 11.30
CA VAL A 734 -45.40 -10.50 9.90
C VAL A 734 -44.26 -9.49 9.76
N LYS A 735 -44.31 -8.38 10.52
CA LYS A 735 -43.22 -7.39 10.53
C LYS A 735 -41.92 -7.97 11.09
N SER A 736 -41.96 -8.65 12.24
CA SER A 736 -40.78 -9.31 12.80
C SER A 736 -40.25 -10.43 11.89
N GLN A 737 -41.12 -11.17 11.21
CA GLN A 737 -40.71 -12.17 10.22
C GLN A 737 -40.00 -11.53 9.02
N HIS A 738 -40.49 -10.40 8.50
CA HIS A 738 -39.81 -9.66 7.44
C HIS A 738 -38.46 -9.07 7.91
N GLU A 739 -38.38 -8.54 9.13
CA GLU A 739 -37.14 -8.03 9.73
C GLU A 739 -36.09 -9.16 9.90
N VAL A 740 -36.52 -10.37 10.28
CA VAL A 740 -35.65 -11.56 10.34
C VAL A 740 -35.22 -12.02 8.95
N GLN A 741 -36.13 -12.07 7.98
CA GLN A 741 -35.84 -12.45 6.58
C GLN A 741 -34.82 -11.49 5.95
N GLU A 742 -34.97 -10.18 6.19
CA GLU A 742 -34.04 -9.16 5.71
C GLU A 742 -32.67 -9.29 6.40
N CYS A 743 -32.64 -9.53 7.71
CA CYS A 743 -31.41 -9.79 8.45
C CYS A 743 -30.66 -11.01 7.89
N MET A 744 -31.35 -12.13 7.66
CA MET A 744 -30.77 -13.33 7.05
C MET A 744 -30.24 -13.08 5.64
N SER A 745 -30.95 -12.31 4.82
CA SER A 745 -30.48 -11.89 3.49
C SER A 745 -29.20 -11.02 3.57
N GLN A 746 -29.14 -10.09 4.52
CA GLN A 746 -27.95 -9.27 4.75
C GLN A 746 -26.75 -10.12 5.24
N GLN A 747 -26.98 -11.08 6.14
CA GLN A 747 -25.96 -12.03 6.59
C GLN A 747 -25.45 -12.92 5.44
N ASN A 748 -26.35 -13.50 4.64
CA ASN A 748 -25.98 -14.31 3.48
C ASN A 748 -25.19 -13.51 2.43
N ARG A 749 -25.57 -12.25 2.20
CA ARG A 749 -24.83 -11.34 1.31
C ARG A 749 -23.45 -10.98 1.86
N ALA A 750 -23.33 -10.75 3.17
CA ALA A 750 -22.04 -10.53 3.82
C ALA A 750 -21.15 -11.79 3.75
N ALA A 751 -21.71 -12.98 4.02
CA ALA A 751 -21.04 -14.26 3.89
C ALA A 751 -20.53 -14.50 2.47
N SER A 752 -21.34 -14.24 1.43
CA SER A 752 -20.93 -14.35 0.03
C SER A 752 -19.76 -13.41 -0.32
N VAL A 753 -19.77 -12.16 0.17
CA VAL A 753 -18.65 -11.22 -0.01
C VAL A 753 -17.39 -11.69 0.69
N ILE A 754 -17.50 -12.21 1.92
CA ILE A 754 -16.38 -12.77 2.69
C ILE A 754 -15.82 -14.02 1.98
N GLN A 755 -16.66 -14.97 1.60
CA GLN A 755 -16.28 -16.18 0.85
C GLN A 755 -15.57 -15.82 -0.47
N LYS A 756 -16.08 -14.83 -1.22
CA LYS A 756 -15.44 -14.34 -2.45
C LYS A 756 -14.07 -13.70 -2.18
N ALA A 757 -13.92 -12.95 -1.09
CA ALA A 757 -12.65 -12.38 -0.66
C ALA A 757 -11.65 -13.47 -0.22
N VAL A 758 -12.09 -14.46 0.55
CA VAL A 758 -11.29 -15.60 1.01
C VAL A 758 -10.83 -16.47 -0.17
N ARG A 759 -11.73 -16.87 -1.08
CA ARG A 759 -11.37 -17.60 -2.32
C ARG A 759 -10.31 -16.83 -3.13
N ARG A 760 -10.45 -15.50 -3.25
CA ARG A 760 -9.46 -14.64 -3.94
C ARG A 760 -8.13 -14.52 -3.20
N PHE A 761 -8.15 -14.53 -1.87
CA PHE A 761 -6.94 -14.55 -1.03
C PHE A 761 -6.20 -15.88 -1.14
N LEU A 762 -6.92 -17.01 -1.05
CA LEU A 762 -6.37 -18.35 -1.21
C LEU A 762 -5.74 -18.55 -2.59
N LEU A 763 -6.41 -18.10 -3.67
CA LEU A 763 -5.84 -18.09 -5.02
C LEU A 763 -4.52 -17.29 -5.10
N ARG A 764 -4.48 -16.09 -4.52
CA ARG A 764 -3.23 -15.30 -4.45
C ARG A 764 -2.14 -16.03 -3.65
N LYS A 765 -2.48 -16.65 -2.51
CA LYS A 765 -1.51 -17.39 -1.69
C LYS A 765 -1.02 -18.67 -2.38
N LYS A 766 -1.86 -19.35 -3.17
CA LYS A 766 -1.44 -20.49 -4.02
C LYS A 766 -0.48 -20.02 -5.12
N GLN A 767 -0.80 -18.92 -5.81
CA GLN A 767 0.08 -18.33 -6.82
C GLN A 767 1.41 -17.82 -6.22
N GLU A 768 1.38 -17.21 -5.04
CA GLU A 768 2.57 -16.74 -4.33
C GLU A 768 3.47 -17.92 -3.91
N LYS A 769 2.89 -19.01 -3.36
CA LYS A 769 3.63 -20.25 -3.09
C LYS A 769 4.25 -20.84 -4.37
N PHE A 770 3.51 -20.87 -5.48
CA PHE A 770 4.01 -21.37 -6.77
C PHE A 770 5.15 -20.51 -7.34
N ASN A 771 4.99 -19.19 -7.35
CA ASN A 771 6.02 -18.24 -7.78
C ASN A 771 7.27 -18.28 -6.90
N ASN A 772 7.10 -18.47 -5.58
CA ASN A 772 8.21 -18.68 -4.65
C ASN A 772 8.90 -20.03 -4.89
N GLY A 773 8.16 -21.09 -5.23
CA GLY A 773 8.69 -22.39 -5.66
C GLY A 773 9.54 -22.26 -6.92
N ILE A 774 9.01 -21.65 -7.97
CA ILE A 774 9.76 -21.33 -9.21
C ILE A 774 11.01 -20.51 -8.89
N SER A 775 10.89 -19.48 -8.05
CA SER A 775 12.03 -18.62 -7.69
C SER A 775 13.12 -19.38 -6.93
N LYS A 776 12.74 -20.29 -6.01
CA LYS A 776 13.67 -21.20 -5.32
C LYS A 776 14.34 -22.16 -6.29
N ILE A 777 13.58 -22.83 -7.16
CA ILE A 777 14.12 -23.76 -8.17
C ILE A 777 15.09 -23.03 -9.10
N GLN A 778 14.74 -21.85 -9.61
CA GLN A 778 15.62 -21.03 -10.43
C GLN A 778 16.88 -20.56 -9.68
N ALA A 779 16.78 -20.19 -8.40
CA ALA A 779 17.92 -19.79 -7.59
C ALA A 779 18.86 -20.97 -7.29
N LEU A 780 18.30 -22.13 -6.93
CA LEU A 780 19.03 -23.38 -6.71
C LEU A 780 19.72 -23.85 -7.99
N TRP A 781 19.04 -23.79 -9.14
CA TRP A 781 19.60 -24.17 -10.44
C TRP A 781 20.69 -23.20 -10.91
N ARG A 782 20.51 -21.88 -10.76
CA ARG A 782 21.56 -20.88 -11.01
C ARG A 782 22.78 -21.14 -10.11
N GLY A 783 22.57 -21.42 -8.83
CA GLY A 783 23.64 -21.76 -7.89
C GLY A 783 24.35 -23.07 -8.21
N TYR A 784 23.62 -24.13 -8.57
CA TYR A 784 24.18 -25.41 -8.99
C TYR A 784 24.97 -25.28 -10.30
N SER A 785 24.39 -24.64 -11.32
CA SER A 785 25.04 -24.43 -12.62
C SER A 785 26.31 -23.59 -12.49
N TRP A 786 26.31 -22.55 -11.63
CA TRP A 786 27.50 -21.76 -11.35
C TRP A 786 28.57 -22.56 -10.61
N ARG A 787 28.20 -23.36 -9.58
CA ARG A 787 29.15 -24.27 -8.91
C ARG A 787 29.73 -25.30 -9.87
N LYS A 788 28.89 -26.02 -10.64
CA LYS A 788 29.33 -27.02 -11.62
C LYS A 788 30.30 -26.45 -12.67
N LYS A 789 30.14 -25.17 -13.05
CA LYS A 789 31.05 -24.48 -13.99
C LYS A 789 32.33 -23.92 -13.35
N ASN A 790 32.38 -23.74 -12.02
CA ASN A 790 33.52 -23.12 -11.31
C ASN A 790 34.15 -24.05 -10.25
N ASP A 791 33.81 -25.34 -10.22
CA ASP A 791 34.28 -26.32 -9.22
C ASP A 791 35.73 -26.79 -9.50
N CYS A 792 36.67 -25.85 -9.54
CA CYS A 792 38.09 -26.13 -9.70
C CYS A 792 38.69 -26.79 -8.44
N THR A 793 39.81 -27.49 -8.62
CA THR A 793 40.55 -28.21 -7.57
C THR A 793 40.85 -27.31 -6.36
N LYS A 794 41.25 -26.05 -6.60
CA LYS A 794 41.53 -25.05 -5.55
C LYS A 794 40.32 -24.77 -4.65
N ILE A 795 39.09 -24.69 -5.20
CA ILE A 795 37.87 -24.45 -4.40
C ILE A 795 37.37 -25.75 -3.72
N LYS A 796 37.73 -26.93 -4.25
CA LYS A 796 37.52 -28.20 -3.54
C LYS A 796 38.48 -28.35 -2.35
N ALA A 797 39.77 -28.03 -2.54
CA ALA A 797 40.77 -28.02 -1.48
C ALA A 797 40.41 -27.03 -0.36
N ILE A 798 39.98 -25.81 -0.69
CA ILE A 798 39.49 -24.83 0.31
C ILE A 798 38.27 -25.36 1.07
N ARG A 799 37.33 -26.07 0.42
CA ARG A 799 36.19 -26.71 1.09
C ARG A 799 36.62 -27.81 2.06
N LEU A 800 37.54 -28.68 1.65
CA LEU A 800 38.06 -29.76 2.50
C LEU A 800 38.86 -29.20 3.69
N SER A 801 39.72 -28.20 3.45
CA SER A 801 40.44 -27.47 4.49
C SER A 801 39.47 -26.81 5.49
N LEU A 802 38.42 -26.12 5.02
CA LEU A 802 37.38 -25.58 5.90
C LEU A 802 36.61 -26.66 6.67
N GLN A 803 36.40 -27.86 6.10
CA GLN A 803 35.76 -28.97 6.81
C GLN A 803 36.65 -29.59 7.89
N LEU A 804 37.95 -29.72 7.63
CA LEU A 804 38.95 -30.17 8.61
C LEU A 804 39.06 -29.16 9.75
N VAL A 805 39.31 -27.88 9.42
CA VAL A 805 39.35 -26.80 10.42
C VAL A 805 38.06 -26.77 11.24
N ASN A 806 36.88 -26.86 10.62
CA ASN A 806 35.61 -26.87 11.38
C ASN A 806 35.44 -28.08 12.32
N ARG A 807 36.09 -29.22 12.07
CA ARG A 807 36.11 -30.37 12.99
C ARG A 807 37.04 -30.14 14.18
N GLU A 808 38.09 -29.33 14.00
CA GLU A 808 39.13 -29.06 15.00
C GLU A 808 38.86 -27.81 15.86
N ILE A 809 37.78 -27.05 15.61
CA ILE A 809 37.41 -25.85 16.40
C ILE A 809 37.02 -26.24 17.84
N ARG A 810 38.00 -26.12 18.75
CA ARG A 810 37.76 -26.04 20.21
C ARG A 810 36.90 -24.82 20.55
N GLU A 811 36.17 -24.90 21.67
CA GLU A 811 35.29 -23.83 22.17
C GLU A 811 36.00 -22.47 22.33
N GLU A 812 37.23 -22.47 22.84
CA GLU A 812 38.07 -21.27 23.06
C GLU A 812 38.37 -20.51 21.75
N ASN A 813 38.50 -21.24 20.64
CA ASN A 813 38.77 -20.67 19.32
C ASN A 813 37.54 -19.99 18.71
N LYS A 814 36.34 -20.17 19.30
CA LYS A 814 35.11 -19.51 18.83
C LYS A 814 35.24 -18.00 19.03
N LEU A 815 34.82 -17.27 17.99
CA LEU A 815 34.99 -15.83 17.85
C LEU A 815 34.55 -15.02 19.11
N TYR A 816 33.46 -15.43 19.75
CA TYR A 816 32.92 -14.75 20.93
C TYR A 816 33.74 -15.00 22.22
N LYS A 817 34.29 -16.20 22.44
CA LYS A 817 35.17 -16.47 23.59
C LYS A 817 36.48 -15.70 23.45
N ARG A 818 37.05 -15.66 22.22
CA ARG A 818 38.20 -14.80 21.91
C ARG A 818 37.95 -13.32 22.18
N THR A 819 36.75 -12.78 21.89
CA THR A 819 36.42 -11.41 22.30
C THR A 819 36.27 -11.23 23.80
N ALA A 820 35.69 -12.19 24.52
CA ALA A 820 35.55 -12.07 25.97
C ALA A 820 36.92 -12.00 26.67
N LEU A 821 37.87 -12.86 26.26
CA LEU A 821 39.25 -12.83 26.76
C LEU A 821 39.99 -11.54 26.39
N ALA A 822 39.88 -11.08 25.14
CA ALA A 822 40.53 -9.84 24.70
C ALA A 822 39.94 -8.59 25.39
N LEU A 823 38.62 -8.54 25.60
CA LEU A 823 37.98 -7.47 26.38
C LEU A 823 38.41 -7.51 27.84
N HIS A 824 38.49 -8.70 28.45
CA HIS A 824 39.00 -8.87 29.81
C HIS A 824 40.43 -8.30 29.92
N TYR A 825 41.35 -8.73 29.04
CA TYR A 825 42.73 -8.25 29.04
C TYR A 825 42.85 -6.73 28.85
N LEU A 826 42.07 -6.13 27.94
CA LEU A 826 42.06 -4.68 27.71
C LEU A 826 41.54 -3.88 28.93
N LEU A 827 40.60 -4.43 29.69
CA LEU A 827 39.99 -3.75 30.84
C LEU A 827 40.79 -3.91 32.13
N THR A 828 41.38 -5.09 32.37
CA THR A 828 42.00 -5.45 33.66
C THR A 828 43.54 -5.36 33.67
N TYR A 829 44.24 -5.71 32.59
CA TYR A 829 45.70 -5.75 32.59
C TYR A 829 46.31 -4.36 32.37
N LYS A 830 47.43 -4.08 33.05
CA LYS A 830 48.21 -2.83 32.92
C LYS A 830 49.40 -2.95 31.96
N HIS A 831 49.81 -4.17 31.61
CA HIS A 831 51.00 -4.41 30.77
C HIS A 831 50.72 -4.14 29.29
N LEU A 832 51.56 -3.32 28.66
CA LEU A 832 51.38 -2.85 27.28
C LEU A 832 51.38 -4.00 26.25
N SER A 833 52.12 -5.07 26.49
CA SER A 833 52.17 -6.27 25.65
C SER A 833 50.83 -7.03 25.61
N ALA A 834 50.23 -7.28 26.78
CA ALA A 834 48.93 -7.93 26.90
C ALA A 834 47.81 -7.07 26.27
N ILE A 835 47.88 -5.74 26.47
CA ILE A 835 46.97 -4.77 25.83
C ILE A 835 47.13 -4.78 24.30
N LEU A 836 48.36 -4.86 23.79
CA LEU A 836 48.62 -4.90 22.34
C LEU A 836 48.06 -6.19 21.69
N GLU A 837 48.24 -7.36 22.31
CA GLU A 837 47.66 -8.61 21.81
C GLU A 837 46.12 -8.61 21.90
N ALA A 838 45.56 -8.07 22.98
CA ALA A 838 44.12 -7.86 23.09
C ALA A 838 43.59 -6.97 21.95
N LEU A 839 44.26 -5.85 21.66
CA LEU A 839 43.87 -4.95 20.56
C LEU A 839 44.03 -5.59 19.17
N LYS A 840 45.06 -6.40 18.94
CA LYS A 840 45.21 -7.20 17.70
C LYS A 840 44.04 -8.16 17.51
N HIS A 841 43.62 -8.85 18.57
CA HIS A 841 42.45 -9.74 18.51
C HIS A 841 41.15 -8.95 18.31
N LEU A 842 40.95 -7.84 19.03
CA LEU A 842 39.78 -6.99 18.86
C LEU A 842 39.70 -6.37 17.45
N GLU A 843 40.81 -6.03 16.81
CA GLU A 843 40.83 -5.55 15.40
C GLU A 843 40.17 -6.58 14.48
N VAL A 844 40.69 -7.81 14.47
CA VAL A 844 40.22 -8.87 13.59
C VAL A 844 38.76 -9.17 13.84
N VAL A 845 38.34 -9.24 15.10
CA VAL A 845 36.98 -9.66 15.43
C VAL A 845 35.96 -8.54 15.22
N THR A 846 36.29 -7.28 15.54
CA THR A 846 35.43 -6.11 15.21
C THR A 846 35.36 -5.83 13.71
N ARG A 847 36.32 -6.31 12.92
CA ARG A 847 36.25 -6.25 11.45
C ARG A 847 35.31 -7.30 10.86
N LEU A 848 35.22 -8.48 11.49
CA LEU A 848 34.49 -9.63 10.94
C LEU A 848 33.05 -9.80 11.47
N SER A 849 32.70 -9.26 12.65
CA SER A 849 31.41 -9.53 13.30
C SER A 849 30.71 -8.28 13.87
N PRO A 850 29.45 -7.99 13.46
CA PRO A 850 28.67 -6.89 14.03
C PRO A 850 28.33 -7.11 15.51
N LEU A 851 28.12 -8.37 15.93
CA LEU A 851 27.83 -8.70 17.35
C LEU A 851 29.00 -8.34 18.25
N CYS A 852 30.23 -8.50 17.75
CA CYS A 852 31.43 -8.16 18.50
C CYS A 852 31.64 -6.64 18.60
N CYS A 853 31.20 -5.86 17.61
CA CYS A 853 31.10 -4.41 17.73
C CYS A 853 30.06 -3.99 18.79
N GLU A 854 28.88 -4.65 18.81
CA GLU A 854 27.84 -4.38 19.82
C GLU A 854 28.35 -4.69 21.24
N ASN A 855 28.99 -5.84 21.44
CA ASN A 855 29.62 -6.20 22.72
C ASN A 855 30.69 -5.18 23.14
N MET A 856 31.62 -4.82 22.25
CA MET A 856 32.70 -3.86 22.57
C MET A 856 32.17 -2.47 22.94
N ALA A 857 31.08 -2.03 22.30
CA ALA A 857 30.40 -0.78 22.64
C ALA A 857 29.73 -0.83 24.03
N GLN A 858 29.27 -2.01 24.48
CA GLN A 858 28.60 -2.19 25.77
C GLN A 858 29.59 -2.44 26.94
N SER A 859 30.74 -3.08 26.69
CA SER A 859 31.70 -3.46 27.75
C SER A 859 32.56 -2.30 28.30
N GLY A 860 32.24 -1.03 28.03
CA GLY A 860 33.07 0.13 28.44
C GLY A 860 34.47 0.22 27.79
N ALA A 861 34.82 -0.74 26.94
CA ALA A 861 36.13 -0.85 26.29
C ALA A 861 36.44 0.36 25.40
N VAL A 862 35.44 0.98 24.77
CA VAL A 862 35.62 2.20 23.96
C VAL A 862 36.23 3.34 24.77
N SER A 863 35.68 3.64 25.95
CA SER A 863 36.22 4.67 26.86
C SER A 863 37.63 4.32 27.34
N LYS A 864 37.87 3.04 27.68
CA LYS A 864 39.21 2.55 28.07
C LYS A 864 40.23 2.72 26.94
N ILE A 865 39.84 2.52 25.68
CA ILE A 865 40.71 2.74 24.51
C ILE A 865 41.04 4.24 24.35
N PHE A 866 40.09 5.16 24.55
CA PHE A 866 40.40 6.59 24.53
C PHE A 866 41.33 7.01 25.68
N VAL A 867 41.16 6.46 26.89
CA VAL A 867 42.12 6.65 28.01
C VAL A 867 43.52 6.13 27.63
N LEU A 868 43.59 4.93 27.06
CA LEU A 868 44.85 4.32 26.60
C LEU A 868 45.54 5.17 25.54
N ILE A 869 44.81 5.64 24.52
CA ILE A 869 45.31 6.56 23.48
C ILE A 869 45.94 7.81 24.10
N ARG A 870 45.28 8.44 25.08
CA ARG A 870 45.80 9.64 25.76
C ARG A 870 47.05 9.37 26.61
N SER A 871 47.22 8.14 27.11
CA SER A 871 48.43 7.72 27.85
C SER A 871 49.60 7.29 26.96
N CYS A 872 49.35 7.01 25.68
CA CYS A 872 50.37 6.51 24.75
C CYS A 872 51.22 7.66 24.16
N ASN A 873 52.54 7.51 24.25
CA ASN A 873 53.51 8.45 23.70
C ASN A 873 53.96 8.06 22.27
N ARG A 874 55.00 8.72 21.73
CA ARG A 874 55.52 8.48 20.37
C ARG A 874 56.45 7.25 20.24
N SER A 875 56.64 6.45 21.28
CA SER A 875 57.48 5.24 21.20
C SER A 875 56.89 4.20 20.25
N VAL A 876 57.73 3.34 19.67
CA VAL A 876 57.29 2.33 18.67
C VAL A 876 56.20 1.39 19.23
N PRO A 877 56.26 0.88 20.47
CA PRO A 877 55.17 0.08 21.04
C PRO A 877 53.87 0.86 21.21
N CYS A 878 53.93 2.11 21.67
CA CYS A 878 52.76 2.99 21.79
C CYS A 878 52.15 3.33 20.42
N MET A 879 52.96 3.51 19.37
CA MET A 879 52.46 3.68 18.00
C MET A 879 51.71 2.44 17.51
N GLU A 880 52.19 1.23 17.77
CA GLU A 880 51.47 0.00 17.44
C GLU A 880 50.13 -0.10 18.20
N VAL A 881 50.13 0.20 19.50
CA VAL A 881 48.92 0.23 20.33
C VAL A 881 47.91 1.24 19.80
N ILE A 882 48.32 2.49 19.52
CA ILE A 882 47.45 3.52 18.93
C ILE A 882 46.94 3.07 17.54
N ARG A 883 47.79 2.48 16.71
CA ARG A 883 47.41 2.00 15.36
C ARG A 883 46.31 0.94 15.41
N TYR A 884 46.40 -0.03 16.32
CA TYR A 884 45.32 -1.01 16.50
C TYR A 884 44.10 -0.41 17.21
N ALA A 885 44.29 0.44 18.22
CA ALA A 885 43.21 1.14 18.93
C ALA A 885 42.33 1.98 17.99
N VAL A 886 42.93 2.83 17.15
CA VAL A 886 42.21 3.65 16.16
C VAL A 886 41.52 2.77 15.12
N GLN A 887 42.14 1.66 14.68
CA GLN A 887 41.50 0.72 13.75
C GLN A 887 40.28 0.02 14.38
N VAL A 888 40.38 -0.39 15.65
CA VAL A 888 39.30 -0.99 16.43
C VAL A 888 38.12 -0.01 16.58
N LEU A 889 38.42 1.25 16.95
CA LEU A 889 37.40 2.31 17.02
C LEU A 889 36.78 2.59 15.64
N LEU A 890 37.57 2.60 14.56
CA LEU A 890 37.09 2.76 13.18
C LEU A 890 36.17 1.60 12.75
N ASN A 891 36.50 0.36 13.08
CA ASN A 891 35.66 -0.81 12.79
C ASN A 891 34.30 -0.72 13.50
N VAL A 892 34.28 -0.32 14.77
CA VAL A 892 33.04 -0.10 15.54
C VAL A 892 32.26 1.14 15.08
N ALA A 893 32.94 2.21 14.63
CA ALA A 893 32.30 3.40 14.08
C ALA A 893 31.68 3.16 12.68
N LYS A 894 32.31 2.32 11.83
CA LYS A 894 31.78 1.91 10.50
C LYS A 894 30.38 1.27 10.61
N TYR A 895 30.04 0.67 11.75
CA TYR A 895 28.72 0.05 11.98
C TYR A 895 27.73 1.03 12.62
N GLU A 896 26.68 1.39 11.86
CA GLU A 896 25.77 2.52 12.14
C GLU A 896 24.99 2.42 13.47
N LYS A 897 24.93 1.25 14.12
CA LYS A 897 24.35 1.14 15.49
C LYS A 897 25.33 1.56 16.59
N THR A 898 26.63 1.31 16.40
CA THR A 898 27.67 1.48 17.44
C THR A 898 28.48 2.77 17.26
N THR A 899 28.25 3.52 16.17
CA THR A 899 28.80 4.86 15.95
C THR A 899 28.40 5.89 17.03
N ALA A 900 27.39 5.61 17.87
CA ALA A 900 27.05 6.38 19.06
C ALA A 900 28.10 6.22 20.17
N ALA A 901 28.31 4.99 20.66
CA ALA A 901 29.27 4.69 21.71
C ALA A 901 30.70 5.21 21.48
N VAL A 902 31.11 5.42 20.22
CA VAL A 902 32.43 5.99 19.86
C VAL A 902 32.43 7.53 19.81
N TYR A 903 31.30 8.17 19.50
CA TYR A 903 31.18 9.65 19.51
C TYR A 903 30.89 10.19 20.90
N ASP A 904 30.06 9.48 21.66
CA ASP A 904 29.58 9.91 22.97
C ASP A 904 30.63 9.64 24.09
N ALA A 905 31.83 9.17 23.71
CA ALA A 905 32.96 8.99 24.60
C ALA A 905 33.64 10.34 24.95
N GLU A 906 34.05 10.49 26.20
CA GLU A 906 34.65 11.73 26.73
C GLU A 906 35.82 12.24 25.88
N ASN A 907 35.75 13.51 25.48
CA ASN A 907 36.77 14.21 24.70
C ASN A 907 37.18 13.49 23.40
N CYS A 908 36.27 12.74 22.75
CA CYS A 908 36.64 11.94 21.57
C CYS A 908 37.16 12.80 20.41
N VAL A 909 36.52 13.93 20.10
CA VAL A 909 36.91 14.81 18.98
C VAL A 909 38.29 15.40 19.26
N ASP A 910 38.51 15.96 20.44
CA ASP A 910 39.76 16.58 20.84
C ASP A 910 40.91 15.56 20.86
N THR A 911 40.69 14.38 21.42
CA THR A 911 41.67 13.28 21.40
C THR A 911 42.05 12.84 19.98
N LEU A 912 41.09 12.81 19.05
CA LEU A 912 41.35 12.50 17.64
C LEU A 912 42.12 13.64 16.94
N LEU A 913 41.87 14.91 17.27
CA LEU A 913 42.65 16.04 16.73
C LEU A 913 44.08 16.06 17.27
N ASP A 914 44.26 15.78 18.55
CA ASP A 914 45.59 15.68 19.16
C ASP A 914 46.38 14.53 18.52
N LEU A 915 45.74 13.38 18.22
CA LEU A 915 46.34 12.32 17.41
C LEU A 915 46.74 12.78 15.99
N LEU A 916 45.87 13.52 15.28
CA LEU A 916 46.20 14.07 13.97
C LEU A 916 47.36 15.07 14.04
N GLN A 917 47.45 15.88 15.09
CA GLN A 917 48.53 16.83 15.31
C GLN A 917 49.84 16.12 15.72
N MET A 918 49.77 15.04 16.51
CA MET A 918 50.93 14.25 16.92
C MET A 918 51.54 13.44 15.77
N TYR A 919 50.69 12.73 15.01
CA TYR A 919 51.10 11.77 13.96
C TYR A 919 51.06 12.36 12.55
N ARG A 920 50.88 13.67 12.41
CA ARG A 920 51.30 14.40 11.21
C ARG A 920 52.81 14.22 11.04
N GLU A 921 53.18 13.29 10.16
CA GLU A 921 54.56 12.94 9.78
C GLU A 921 55.54 14.14 9.80
N LYS A 922 56.56 14.10 10.67
CA LYS A 922 57.64 15.08 10.65
C LYS A 922 58.62 14.77 9.51
N PRO A 923 59.31 15.77 8.93
CA PRO A 923 60.39 15.51 7.97
C PRO A 923 61.59 14.87 8.69
N GLY A 924 61.94 13.63 8.33
CA GLY A 924 63.13 12.94 8.83
C GLY A 924 62.89 11.63 9.60
N ASP A 925 61.64 11.31 9.97
CA ASP A 925 61.35 10.07 10.71
C ASP A 925 61.65 8.81 9.87
N LYS A 926 62.49 7.91 10.39
CA LYS A 926 62.90 6.64 9.74
C LYS A 926 61.78 5.58 9.65
N VAL A 927 60.58 5.86 10.16
CA VAL A 927 59.43 4.92 10.18
C VAL A 927 58.14 5.59 9.66
N PRO A 928 58.13 6.10 8.41
CA PRO A 928 57.03 6.90 7.88
C PRO A 928 55.69 6.14 7.82
N ASP A 929 55.73 4.86 7.43
CA ASP A 929 54.53 4.06 7.13
C ASP A 929 53.59 3.88 8.33
N LYS A 930 54.14 3.81 9.55
CA LYS A 930 53.35 3.61 10.78
C LYS A 930 52.62 4.89 11.20
N GLY A 931 53.32 6.03 11.18
CA GLY A 931 52.74 7.33 11.51
C GLY A 931 51.68 7.76 10.50
N GLY A 932 51.97 7.61 9.20
CA GLY A 932 51.02 7.88 8.11
C GLY A 932 49.74 7.04 8.23
N SER A 933 49.86 5.75 8.61
CA SER A 933 48.70 4.88 8.85
C SER A 933 47.84 5.33 10.04
N ILE A 934 48.44 5.82 11.13
CA ILE A 934 47.67 6.36 12.26
C ILE A 934 46.91 7.62 11.81
N PHE A 935 47.56 8.54 11.10
CA PHE A 935 46.95 9.79 10.62
C PHE A 935 45.76 9.51 9.69
N THR A 936 45.93 8.67 8.67
CA THR A 936 44.84 8.34 7.72
C THR A 936 43.67 7.63 8.38
N LYS A 937 43.92 6.69 9.29
CA LYS A 937 42.86 5.98 10.03
C LYS A 937 42.11 6.90 11.00
N THR A 938 42.81 7.85 11.61
CA THR A 938 42.20 8.87 12.48
C THR A 938 41.30 9.82 11.68
N CYS A 939 41.76 10.28 10.50
CA CYS A 939 40.91 11.02 9.56
C CYS A 939 39.69 10.21 9.10
N CYS A 940 39.85 8.92 8.77
CA CYS A 940 38.73 8.05 8.40
C CYS A 940 37.72 7.88 9.54
N LEU A 941 38.18 7.70 10.78
CA LEU A 941 37.35 7.60 11.96
C LEU A 941 36.56 8.90 12.18
N LEU A 942 37.23 10.05 12.18
CA LEU A 942 36.61 11.36 12.33
C LEU A 942 35.54 11.61 11.25
N ALA A 943 35.85 11.34 9.98
CA ALA A 943 34.89 11.49 8.87
C ALA A 943 33.67 10.54 8.98
N VAL A 944 33.86 9.31 9.46
CA VAL A 944 32.76 8.36 9.71
C VAL A 944 31.88 8.80 10.87
N LEU A 945 32.45 9.33 11.96
CA LEU A 945 31.70 9.86 13.10
C LEU A 945 30.86 11.08 12.72
N LEU A 946 31.40 11.97 11.87
CA LEU A 946 30.78 13.21 11.41
C LEU A 946 29.83 13.05 10.21
N LYS A 947 29.61 11.82 9.75
CA LYS A 947 28.71 11.51 8.63
C LYS A 947 27.25 11.93 8.87
N THR A 948 26.81 12.05 10.12
CA THR A 948 25.46 12.52 10.46
C THR A 948 25.41 14.03 10.62
N THR A 949 24.37 14.66 10.08
CA THR A 949 24.21 16.13 10.05
C THR A 949 24.34 16.78 11.42
N ASN A 950 23.77 16.13 12.45
CA ASN A 950 23.71 16.66 13.81
C ASN A 950 25.11 16.73 14.47
N ARG A 951 25.99 15.78 14.16
CA ARG A 951 27.37 15.75 14.68
C ARG A 951 28.29 16.66 13.90
N ALA A 952 28.08 16.76 12.58
CA ALA A 952 28.77 17.77 11.77
C ALA A 952 28.41 19.20 12.20
N SER A 953 27.15 19.46 12.59
CA SER A 953 26.76 20.77 13.14
C SER A 953 27.30 21.03 14.55
N ASP A 954 27.36 20.01 15.40
CA ASP A 954 27.95 20.08 16.74
C ASP A 954 29.45 20.40 16.69
N VAL A 955 30.22 19.73 15.82
CA VAL A 955 31.62 20.10 15.61
C VAL A 955 31.79 21.47 14.93
N ARG A 956 30.83 21.90 14.10
CA ARG A 956 30.88 23.23 13.46
C ARG A 956 30.60 24.40 14.43
N SER A 957 29.83 24.19 15.50
CA SER A 957 29.62 25.24 16.51
C SER A 957 30.88 25.53 17.34
N ARG A 958 31.77 24.53 17.45
CA ARG A 958 33.06 24.62 18.16
C ARG A 958 34.13 25.26 17.26
N SER A 959 34.13 26.59 17.11
CA SER A 959 35.08 27.34 16.25
C SER A 959 36.53 26.88 16.35
N LYS A 960 37.09 26.84 17.57
CA LYS A 960 38.47 26.37 17.87
C LYS A 960 38.81 24.98 17.29
N VAL A 961 37.81 24.09 17.19
CA VAL A 961 37.96 22.75 16.61
C VAL A 961 38.02 22.83 15.07
N VAL A 962 37.15 23.62 14.45
CA VAL A 962 37.16 23.86 13.00
C VAL A 962 38.48 24.50 12.56
N ASP A 963 38.96 25.50 13.31
CA ASP A 963 40.23 26.19 13.04
C ASP A 963 41.43 25.25 13.11
N ARG A 964 41.47 24.35 14.12
CA ARG A 964 42.47 23.28 14.22
C ARG A 964 42.45 22.36 13.00
N ILE A 965 41.27 21.90 12.56
CA ILE A 965 41.12 21.04 11.38
C ILE A 965 41.58 21.75 10.09
N TYR A 966 41.18 23.02 9.92
CA TYR A 966 41.56 23.84 8.76
C TYR A 966 43.07 24.13 8.72
N SER A 967 43.68 24.37 9.88
CA SER A 967 45.14 24.48 10.04
C SER A 967 45.84 23.18 9.63
N LEU A 968 45.40 22.03 10.17
CA LEU A 968 45.91 20.71 9.79
C LEU A 968 45.76 20.43 8.29
N TYR A 969 44.65 20.85 7.67
CA TYR A 969 44.44 20.76 6.22
C TYR A 969 45.48 21.56 5.44
N LYS A 970 45.58 22.89 5.68
CA LYS A 970 46.59 23.77 5.04
C LYS A 970 48.00 23.21 5.17
N LEU A 971 48.34 22.74 6.38
CA LEU A 971 49.63 22.17 6.74
C LEU A 971 49.90 20.80 6.07
N THR A 972 48.86 20.06 5.67
CA THR A 972 48.98 18.79 4.93
C THR A 972 49.11 19.03 3.42
N VAL A 973 48.33 19.98 2.87
CA VAL A 973 48.44 20.43 1.46
C VAL A 973 49.86 20.94 1.16
N ARG A 974 50.38 21.85 2.00
CA ARG A 974 51.72 22.42 1.83
C ARG A 974 52.81 21.35 1.84
N LYS A 975 52.66 20.32 2.69
CA LYS A 975 53.59 19.18 2.74
C LYS A 975 53.46 18.28 1.50
N HIS A 976 52.24 17.99 1.04
CA HIS A 976 52.03 17.18 -0.16
C HIS A 976 52.67 17.84 -1.39
N LYS A 977 52.50 19.17 -1.55
CA LYS A 977 53.17 19.96 -2.59
C LYS A 977 54.71 19.83 -2.53
N MET A 978 55.31 20.03 -1.35
CA MET A 978 56.77 19.85 -1.18
C MET A 978 57.24 18.42 -1.45
N ASN A 979 56.45 17.40 -1.10
CA ASN A 979 56.78 16.01 -1.41
C ASN A 979 56.69 15.73 -2.91
N THR A 980 55.68 16.23 -3.62
CA THR A 980 55.61 16.12 -5.08
C THR A 980 56.77 16.84 -5.76
N GLU A 981 57.17 18.03 -5.28
CA GLU A 981 58.34 18.76 -5.79
C GLU A 981 59.65 17.98 -5.54
N ARG A 982 59.82 17.37 -4.36
CA ARG A 982 60.96 16.49 -4.06
C ARG A 982 60.99 15.22 -4.91
N ILE A 983 59.83 14.61 -5.20
CA ILE A 983 59.74 13.43 -6.08
C ILE A 983 60.11 13.82 -7.51
N LEU A 984 59.58 14.93 -8.02
CA LEU A 984 59.94 15.47 -9.35
C LEU A 984 61.44 15.81 -9.44
N TYR A 985 62.02 16.37 -8.38
CA TYR A 985 63.47 16.62 -8.31
C TYR A 985 64.29 15.32 -8.31
N LYS A 986 63.91 14.32 -7.51
CA LYS A 986 64.58 12.99 -7.52
C LYS A 986 64.40 12.26 -8.85
N GLN A 987 63.25 12.38 -9.51
CA GLN A 987 63.02 11.83 -10.85
C GLN A 987 63.86 12.54 -11.92
N LYS A 988 64.12 13.85 -11.79
CA LYS A 988 65.09 14.56 -12.64
C LYS A 988 66.54 14.13 -12.41
N MET A 989 66.91 13.77 -11.18
CA MET A 989 68.25 13.25 -10.86
C MET A 989 68.45 11.80 -11.33
N ASN A 990 67.41 10.97 -11.29
CA ASN A 990 67.45 9.58 -11.74
C ASN A 990 67.07 9.46 -13.23
N SER A 991 67.83 10.10 -14.12
CA SER A 991 67.59 10.07 -15.57
C SER A 991 68.09 8.77 -16.23
N SER A 992 67.59 7.62 -15.78
CA SER A 992 67.64 6.36 -16.51
C SER A 992 66.38 5.52 -16.23
N ILE A 993 65.46 5.53 -17.20
CA ILE A 993 64.25 4.68 -17.30
C ILE A 993 63.20 4.89 -16.19
N SER A 994 62.21 5.75 -16.46
CA SER A 994 60.92 5.75 -15.75
C SER A 994 59.81 6.36 -16.63
N THR A 995 58.66 5.68 -16.70
CA THR A 995 57.47 6.09 -17.47
C THR A 995 56.77 7.33 -16.89
N PRO A 996 55.95 8.06 -17.68
CA PRO A 996 55.32 9.31 -17.21
C PRO A 996 54.30 9.07 -16.09
N PHE A 997 54.49 9.71 -14.95
CA PHE A 997 53.52 9.74 -13.87
C PHE A 997 52.39 10.73 -14.19
N ILE A 998 51.19 10.21 -14.45
CA ILE A 998 49.98 11.04 -14.63
C ILE A 998 49.45 11.44 -13.25
N PRO A 999 49.33 12.74 -12.91
CA PRO A 999 48.71 13.14 -11.65
C PRO A 999 47.22 12.80 -11.67
N GLU A 1000 46.76 12.03 -10.68
CA GLU A 1000 45.34 11.71 -10.54
C GLU A 1000 44.51 12.98 -10.34
N THR A 1001 43.49 13.17 -11.18
CA THR A 1001 42.57 14.30 -11.06
C THR A 1001 41.66 14.09 -9.85
N PRO A 1002 41.55 15.05 -8.91
CA PRO A 1002 40.81 14.85 -7.67
C PRO A 1002 39.28 14.80 -7.91
N VAL A 1003 38.74 13.58 -7.98
CA VAL A 1003 37.30 13.34 -8.22
C VAL A 1003 36.50 13.66 -6.95
N ARG A 1004 36.02 14.92 -6.85
CA ARG A 1004 35.06 15.38 -5.82
C ARG A 1004 33.78 14.52 -5.83
N THR A 1005 33.73 13.51 -4.98
CA THR A 1005 32.56 12.66 -4.72
C THR A 1005 32.46 12.36 -3.22
N ARG A 1006 31.25 12.07 -2.71
CA ARG A 1006 31.01 11.79 -1.27
C ARG A 1006 31.60 10.44 -0.81
N ILE A 1007 32.92 10.38 -0.69
CA ILE A 1007 33.74 9.19 -0.38
C ILE A 1007 33.27 8.46 0.88
N VAL A 1008 32.96 9.17 1.96
CA VAL A 1008 32.54 8.61 3.27
C VAL A 1008 31.33 7.68 3.20
N SER A 1009 30.46 7.86 2.20
CA SER A 1009 29.30 6.97 2.01
C SER A 1009 29.69 5.53 1.62
N ARG A 1010 30.91 5.31 1.11
CA ARG A 1010 31.46 4.02 0.67
C ARG A 1010 32.24 3.28 1.76
N LEU A 1011 32.66 3.97 2.83
CA LEU A 1011 33.23 3.33 4.02
C LEU A 1011 32.14 2.53 4.73
N LYS A 1012 32.24 1.20 4.66
CA LYS A 1012 31.28 0.25 5.23
C LYS A 1012 32.03 -0.94 5.87
N PRO A 1013 31.43 -1.64 6.84
CA PRO A 1013 32.06 -2.79 7.49
C PRO A 1013 32.39 -3.94 6.53
N ASP A 1014 33.40 -4.73 6.87
CA ASP A 1014 33.97 -5.76 5.99
C ASP A 1014 33.03 -6.96 5.77
N TRP A 1015 32.04 -7.18 6.64
CA TRP A 1015 30.97 -8.16 6.40
C TRP A 1015 29.94 -7.74 5.33
N VAL A 1016 29.95 -6.47 4.88
CA VAL A 1016 28.98 -5.96 3.88
C VAL A 1016 29.49 -6.18 2.45
N LEU A 1017 29.29 -7.39 1.93
CA LEU A 1017 29.72 -7.80 0.58
C LEU A 1017 29.03 -6.98 -0.55
N ARG A 1018 29.66 -5.87 -0.98
CA ARG A 1018 29.28 -5.06 -2.14
C ARG A 1018 30.48 -4.80 -3.05
N ARG A 1019 30.21 -4.57 -4.35
CA ARG A 1019 31.23 -4.19 -5.36
C ARG A 1019 31.75 -2.76 -5.21
N ASP A 1020 30.96 -1.85 -4.64
CA ASP A 1020 31.28 -0.42 -4.57
C ASP A 1020 32.07 -0.02 -3.30
N ARG A 1021 32.77 -0.97 -2.66
CA ARG A 1021 33.58 -0.69 -1.47
C ARG A 1021 34.90 -0.04 -1.88
N MET A 1022 35.27 1.03 -1.19
CA MET A 1022 36.62 1.57 -1.24
C MET A 1022 37.54 0.79 -0.29
N GLU A 1023 38.79 0.62 -0.69
CA GLU A 1023 39.88 0.17 0.15
C GLU A 1023 40.30 1.27 1.16
N GLU A 1024 41.17 0.97 2.11
CA GLU A 1024 41.61 1.96 3.11
C GLU A 1024 42.36 3.11 2.42
N ILE A 1025 41.99 4.36 2.74
CA ILE A 1025 42.63 5.54 2.15
C ILE A 1025 44.06 5.65 2.70
N THR A 1026 45.05 5.35 1.86
CA THR A 1026 46.48 5.43 2.22
C THR A 1026 47.05 6.84 2.07
N ASN A 1027 46.43 7.71 1.26
CA ASN A 1027 46.92 9.07 1.02
C ASN A 1027 46.44 10.04 2.13
N PRO A 1028 47.35 10.67 2.91
CA PRO A 1028 46.99 11.57 4.01
C PRO A 1028 46.25 12.84 3.55
N LEU A 1029 46.55 13.36 2.35
CA LEU A 1029 45.85 14.53 1.80
C LEU A 1029 44.39 14.18 1.46
N GLN A 1030 44.16 13.04 0.80
CA GLN A 1030 42.82 12.56 0.47
C GLN A 1030 42.01 12.26 1.75
N ALA A 1031 42.66 11.72 2.78
CA ALA A 1031 42.02 11.43 4.06
C ALA A 1031 41.56 12.70 4.80
N ILE A 1032 42.34 13.79 4.81
CA ILE A 1032 41.93 15.05 5.45
C ILE A 1032 40.94 15.86 4.60
N GLN A 1033 41.04 15.83 3.26
CA GLN A 1033 40.02 16.39 2.36
C GLN A 1033 38.64 15.75 2.61
N MET A 1034 38.61 14.44 2.82
CA MET A 1034 37.39 13.73 3.17
C MET A 1034 36.74 14.20 4.48
N VAL A 1035 37.53 14.59 5.49
CA VAL A 1035 37.02 15.19 6.74
C VAL A 1035 36.41 16.58 6.46
N MET A 1036 37.09 17.42 5.69
CA MET A 1036 36.62 18.74 5.29
C MET A 1036 35.30 18.66 4.50
N ASP A 1037 35.21 17.74 3.54
CA ASP A 1037 34.01 17.43 2.76
C ASP A 1037 32.83 17.00 3.64
N THR A 1038 33.07 16.25 4.74
CA THR A 1038 31.99 15.90 5.69
C THR A 1038 31.54 17.06 6.56
N LEU A 1039 32.46 17.93 6.97
CA LEU A 1039 32.12 19.12 7.75
C LEU A 1039 31.43 20.20 6.89
N GLY A 1040 31.60 20.15 5.56
CA GLY A 1040 31.05 21.13 4.63
C GLY A 1040 31.75 22.49 4.73
N VAL A 1041 33.01 22.50 5.17
CA VAL A 1041 33.85 23.70 5.27
C VAL A 1041 34.55 23.90 3.92
N PRO A 1042 34.46 25.07 3.27
CA PRO A 1042 35.18 25.34 2.03
C PRO A 1042 36.70 25.45 2.26
N TYR A 1043 37.49 24.99 1.29
CA TYR A 1043 38.95 24.86 1.38
C TYR A 1043 39.65 24.89 0.02
#